data_AF-A0A7W5MXY4-F1
#
_entry.id   AF-A0A7W5MXY4-F1
#
_cell.length_a   1.000
_cell.length_b   1.000
_cell.length_c   1.000
_cell.angle_alpha   90.00
_cell.angle_beta   90.00
_cell.angle_gamma   90.00
#
_symmetry.space_group_name_H-M   'P 1'
#
loop_
_entity.id
_entity.type
_entity.pdbx_description
1 polymer ?
#
loop_
_entity_poly.entity_id
_entity_poly.type
_entity_poly.pdbx_seq_one_letter_code
_entity_poly.pdbx_strand_id
1 'polypeptide(L)'
;MADFIQKIEQGKATAYSAVRPGGTKAIGERLSLTFFCAALLLGGAGTAYPLIWWGILLMAIAVIGLNLARHPSARLPGVAKGGLALVAAYWLLLAGQVAPLPHDLWASLPGHHLAAEVATTAGVDPWRSWSLAPGRSLQNLLDVLAPLAALLLLATASTRHRIVVLRLLVAVALCNALLGIAQFGAGADAAPIIFQTTHRGVAVGLFVNRNHTAVFLMVGMLLSVLPGVVRLAGRDEGGAVQAVRAVIVSVLALSVLATLSRSGVFLLPVALVAAALLARPRRLRLHWMIIAGLGCVIAMALIVQTAPVQELAARYASAADDARFDYWRNTWLAVRDSFPLGTGFGSFQKVYQTFEPLNQLSPATVNKAHNDFLQLLLEGGVAGLALLAMAVGLIGFQVVLARRRAGDRFERRLPVAVAVSLGIIAGASSVDYPLYGAAMSTTAGALIGLLAPSPSRKRRSDITPRERWARIAGGGALICLTIWATMVCWSQHLLLTGNASLAARLQPLNAAAWSTLANERENAGDADGSLRAARHALALDLLDASALRAVGMARLQQGDQAGGAAVLMLGAQLGWRDAFTQIWLVQQSLAAGAYGFAVQRIDALLRTQTLFEQMIALLPPLMAEPSGRQALAEQMGYDPGWRISFFNTAARSQGYALSDLFALLAEMRKGPKPVRPDETALIRAVLGQQGHYGAAREVWLASGGHGNLADPGFETQTNFTTSTGPYVWQATQLPGTSVRSDRAGSPLSGRALAVASDGAAAGAVLTQTVALQPGRYRIGLTVLARNTAVANRIGLTLACLSDAVPERANLQAGTAPAASPATVVGLAWQQRSGGVLVGTGIAQVDAHCAGQRLALTVPVWDEGPYSVWVDDIILAAMK
;
A
#
# COMPACT_ATOMS: atom_id res chain seq x y z
N MET A 1 -47.07 -12.78 59.28
CA MET A 1 -46.69 -13.26 57.93
C MET A 1 -47.34 -12.43 56.82
N ALA A 2 -48.67 -12.26 56.80
CA ALA A 2 -49.37 -11.44 55.79
C ALA A 2 -48.92 -9.96 55.76
N ASP A 3 -48.68 -9.36 56.92
CA ASP A 3 -48.23 -7.96 57.04
C ASP A 3 -46.76 -7.74 56.58
N PHE A 4 -45.95 -8.80 56.59
CA PHE A 4 -44.58 -8.80 56.08
C PHE A 4 -44.55 -8.93 54.54
N ILE A 5 -45.47 -9.73 53.97
CA ILE A 5 -45.65 -9.87 52.52
C ILE A 5 -46.19 -8.56 51.91
N GLN A 6 -47.12 -7.89 52.58
CA GLN A 6 -47.68 -6.61 52.13
C GLN A 6 -46.65 -5.46 52.15
N LYS A 7 -45.73 -5.43 53.12
CA LYS A 7 -44.62 -4.47 53.15
C LYS A 7 -43.57 -4.72 52.07
N ILE A 8 -43.34 -5.98 51.66
CA ILE A 8 -42.46 -6.31 50.52
C ILE A 8 -43.11 -5.92 49.18
N GLU A 9 -44.42 -6.07 49.03
CA GLU A 9 -45.13 -5.62 47.82
C GLU A 9 -45.23 -4.09 47.71
N GLN A 10 -45.51 -3.39 48.82
CA GLN A 10 -45.53 -1.92 48.85
C GLN A 10 -44.13 -1.29 48.73
N GLY A 11 -43.09 -1.95 49.26
CA GLY A 11 -41.69 -1.56 49.07
C GLY A 11 -41.19 -1.78 47.63
N LYS A 12 -41.68 -2.81 46.93
CA LYS A 12 -41.42 -3.01 45.49
C LYS A 12 -42.15 -2.00 44.60
N ALA A 13 -43.36 -1.56 45.00
CA ALA A 13 -44.13 -0.57 44.26
C ALA A 13 -43.52 0.85 44.33
N THR A 14 -42.86 1.21 45.44
CA THR A 14 -42.22 2.52 45.63
C THR A 14 -40.78 2.61 45.10
N ALA A 15 -40.05 1.48 45.03
CA ALA A 15 -38.72 1.43 44.41
C ALA A 15 -38.75 1.48 42.87
N TYR A 16 -39.85 1.04 42.23
CA TYR A 16 -40.00 1.09 40.76
C TYR A 16 -40.42 2.46 40.21
N SER A 17 -40.86 3.40 41.05
CA SER A 17 -41.32 4.73 40.62
C SER A 17 -40.27 5.85 40.73
N ALA A 18 -39.06 5.56 41.21
CA ALA A 18 -38.04 6.58 41.49
C ALA A 18 -37.01 6.82 40.36
N VAL A 19 -37.20 6.27 39.15
CA VAL A 19 -36.45 6.70 37.97
C VAL A 19 -37.29 7.72 37.21
N ARG A 20 -37.00 9.02 37.42
CA ARG A 20 -37.63 10.11 36.65
C ARG A 20 -37.54 9.80 35.15
N PRO A 21 -38.66 9.77 34.39
CA PRO A 21 -38.67 9.37 32.98
C PRO A 21 -37.82 10.27 32.05
N GLY A 22 -37.37 11.43 32.53
CA GLY A 22 -36.40 12.28 31.83
C GLY A 22 -34.94 11.79 31.90
N GLY A 23 -34.55 11.10 32.97
CA GLY A 23 -33.15 10.69 33.21
C GLY A 23 -32.66 9.59 32.27
N THR A 24 -33.48 8.55 32.04
CA THR A 24 -33.12 7.45 31.14
C THR A 24 -33.02 7.91 29.69
N LYS A 25 -33.92 8.80 29.24
CA LYS A 25 -33.88 9.37 27.90
C LYS A 25 -32.58 10.16 27.67
N ALA A 26 -32.21 11.03 28.60
CA ALA A 26 -30.98 11.82 28.54
C ALA A 26 -29.72 10.94 28.52
N ILE A 27 -29.67 9.88 29.34
CA ILE A 27 -28.56 8.91 29.34
C ILE A 27 -28.42 8.24 27.96
N GLY A 28 -29.54 7.85 27.34
CA GLY A 28 -29.51 7.20 26.02
C GLY A 28 -29.08 8.13 24.88
N GLU A 29 -29.50 9.40 24.92
CA GLU A 29 -29.04 10.40 23.94
C GLU A 29 -27.53 10.70 24.11
N ARG A 30 -27.02 10.76 25.34
CA ARG A 30 -25.59 10.91 25.60
C ARG A 30 -24.78 9.71 25.10
N LEU A 31 -25.18 8.48 25.47
CA LEU A 31 -24.53 7.25 25.01
C LEU A 31 -24.49 7.17 23.48
N SER A 32 -25.60 7.53 22.82
CA SER A 32 -25.67 7.62 21.37
C SER A 32 -24.61 8.54 20.77
N LEU A 33 -24.49 9.75 21.29
CA LEU A 33 -23.54 10.72 20.77
C LEU A 33 -22.10 10.30 21.06
N THR A 34 -21.83 9.75 22.26
CA THR A 34 -20.51 9.18 22.60
C THR A 34 -20.13 8.04 21.65
N PHE A 35 -21.05 7.13 21.35
CA PHE A 35 -20.83 6.06 20.37
C PHE A 35 -20.45 6.61 18.98
N PHE A 36 -21.22 7.57 18.46
CA PHE A 36 -20.89 8.18 17.17
C PHE A 36 -19.56 8.95 17.20
N CYS A 37 -19.27 9.71 18.25
CA CYS A 37 -17.98 10.38 18.39
C CYS A 37 -16.83 9.37 18.38
N ALA A 38 -16.91 8.30 19.18
CA ALA A 38 -15.88 7.27 19.22
C ALA A 38 -15.72 6.57 17.87
N ALA A 39 -16.81 6.15 17.25
CA ALA A 39 -16.78 5.45 15.96
C ALA A 39 -16.23 6.33 14.83
N LEU A 40 -16.58 7.62 14.78
CA LEU A 40 -16.15 8.52 13.72
C LEU A 40 -14.72 9.07 13.91
N LEU A 41 -14.31 9.33 15.15
CA LEU A 41 -12.97 9.87 15.45
C LEU A 41 -11.90 8.78 15.49
N LEU A 42 -12.23 7.57 15.96
CA LEU A 42 -11.26 6.50 16.21
C LEU A 42 -11.47 5.27 15.30
N GLY A 43 -12.65 5.13 14.68
CA GLY A 43 -12.97 3.97 13.82
C GLY A 43 -12.30 3.97 12.45
N GLY A 44 -11.51 5.00 12.12
CA GLY A 44 -10.67 5.06 10.92
C GLY A 44 -9.35 4.27 11.02
N ALA A 45 -9.02 3.76 12.21
CA ALA A 45 -7.79 3.04 12.52
C ALA A 45 -7.78 1.56 12.06
N GLY A 46 -8.96 0.97 11.83
CA GLY A 46 -9.12 -0.45 11.47
C GLY A 46 -8.78 -1.42 12.61
N THR A 47 -8.64 -2.71 12.27
CA THR A 47 -8.41 -3.80 13.24
C THR A 47 -6.99 -3.86 13.80
N ALA A 48 -6.07 -3.02 13.30
CA ALA A 48 -4.70 -2.90 13.82
C ALA A 48 -4.65 -2.34 15.26
N TYR A 49 -5.73 -1.70 15.71
CA TYR A 49 -5.85 -1.09 17.03
C TYR A 49 -6.96 -1.79 17.85
N PRO A 50 -6.70 -3.00 18.38
CA PRO A 50 -7.76 -3.86 18.93
C PRO A 50 -8.48 -3.25 20.14
N LEU A 51 -7.80 -2.45 20.98
CA LEU A 51 -8.44 -1.80 22.14
C LEU A 51 -9.37 -0.64 21.75
N ILE A 52 -9.05 0.08 20.67
CA ILE A 52 -9.93 1.10 20.10
C ILE A 52 -11.20 0.42 19.56
N TRP A 53 -11.00 -0.66 18.80
CA TRP A 53 -12.09 -1.43 18.23
C TRP A 53 -12.99 -2.03 19.33
N TRP A 54 -12.40 -2.58 20.39
CA TRP A 54 -13.11 -3.06 21.58
C TRP A 54 -14.02 -2.00 22.20
N GLY A 55 -13.51 -0.79 22.43
CA GLY A 55 -14.30 0.31 23.00
C GLY A 55 -15.52 0.66 22.13
N ILE A 56 -15.35 0.68 20.80
CA ILE A 56 -16.45 0.91 19.85
C ILE A 56 -17.47 -0.23 19.92
N LEU A 57 -17.03 -1.49 19.99
CA LEU A 57 -17.90 -2.66 20.10
C LEU A 57 -18.74 -2.65 21.38
N LEU A 58 -18.13 -2.34 22.53
CA LEU A 58 -18.87 -2.25 23.80
C LEU A 58 -19.96 -1.18 23.75
N MET A 59 -19.65 -0.01 23.18
CA MET A 59 -20.63 1.05 22.98
C MET A 59 -21.73 0.62 22.00
N ALA A 60 -21.39 -0.08 20.92
CA ALA A 60 -22.36 -0.60 19.96
C ALA A 60 -23.32 -1.61 20.61
N ILE A 61 -22.80 -2.57 21.37
CA ILE A 61 -23.59 -3.58 22.11
C ILE A 61 -24.51 -2.89 23.11
N ALA A 62 -24.00 -1.91 23.87
CA ALA A 62 -24.81 -1.13 24.81
C ALA A 62 -25.93 -0.35 24.11
N VAL A 63 -25.64 0.25 22.95
CA VAL A 63 -26.64 0.94 22.12
C VAL A 63 -27.69 -0.02 21.58
N ILE A 64 -27.31 -1.21 21.10
CA ILE A 64 -28.24 -2.24 20.63
C ILE A 64 -29.16 -2.68 21.78
N GLY A 65 -28.58 -3.03 22.94
CA GLY A 65 -29.35 -3.43 24.12
C GLY A 65 -30.33 -2.37 24.57
N LEU A 66 -29.90 -1.10 24.61
CA LEU A 66 -30.76 0.02 24.98
C LEU A 66 -31.91 0.21 23.98
N ASN A 67 -31.65 0.08 22.68
CA ASN A 67 -32.68 0.18 21.64
C ASN A 67 -33.71 -0.94 21.75
N LEU A 68 -33.25 -2.20 21.88
CA LEU A 68 -34.13 -3.37 22.01
C LEU A 68 -34.94 -3.35 23.32
N ALA A 69 -34.39 -2.80 24.41
CA ALA A 69 -35.12 -2.63 25.67
C ALA A 69 -36.24 -1.58 25.56
N ARG A 70 -36.01 -0.49 24.79
CA ARG A 70 -36.95 0.63 24.62
C ARG A 70 -38.04 0.36 23.60
N HIS A 71 -37.73 -0.42 22.57
CA HIS A 71 -38.60 -0.63 21.41
C HIS A 71 -38.91 -2.12 21.25
N PRO A 72 -40.13 -2.59 21.62
CA PRO A 72 -40.58 -3.94 21.31
C PRO A 72 -40.45 -4.22 19.81
N SER A 73 -40.12 -5.46 19.45
CA SER A 73 -39.86 -5.88 18.06
C SER A 73 -41.02 -5.56 17.11
N ALA A 74 -42.26 -5.66 17.60
CA ALA A 74 -43.47 -5.31 16.86
C ALA A 74 -43.43 -3.86 16.33
N ARG A 75 -42.82 -2.93 17.08
CA ARG A 75 -42.78 -1.50 16.82
C ARG A 75 -41.57 -1.04 16.01
N LEU A 76 -40.63 -1.93 15.70
CA LEU A 76 -39.49 -1.57 14.87
C LEU A 76 -39.96 -1.23 13.44
N PRO A 77 -39.44 -0.16 12.83
CA PRO A 77 -39.76 0.19 11.46
C PRO A 77 -39.27 -0.89 10.50
N GLY A 78 -39.88 -0.96 9.31
CA GLY A 78 -39.57 -1.98 8.29
C GLY A 78 -38.07 -2.06 7.95
N VAL A 79 -37.38 -0.92 7.86
CA VAL A 79 -35.92 -0.89 7.62
C VAL A 79 -35.11 -1.53 8.75
N ALA A 80 -35.51 -1.35 10.01
CA ALA A 80 -34.84 -1.97 11.16
C ALA A 80 -35.09 -3.47 11.20
N LYS A 81 -36.31 -3.92 10.87
CA LYS A 81 -36.64 -5.35 10.74
C LYS A 81 -35.86 -5.99 9.60
N GLY A 82 -35.79 -5.33 8.44
CA GLY A 82 -35.00 -5.78 7.30
C GLY A 82 -33.51 -5.86 7.63
N GLY A 83 -32.96 -4.84 8.30
CA GLY A 83 -31.57 -4.85 8.77
C GLY A 83 -31.28 -6.00 9.75
N LEU A 84 -32.16 -6.24 10.73
CA LEU A 84 -32.03 -7.38 11.65
C LEU A 84 -32.12 -8.72 10.93
N ALA A 85 -33.01 -8.86 9.93
CA ALA A 85 -33.13 -10.07 9.13
C ALA A 85 -31.88 -10.32 8.27
N LEU A 86 -31.30 -9.27 7.67
CA LEU A 86 -30.02 -9.36 6.95
C LEU A 86 -28.88 -9.82 7.87
N VAL A 87 -28.78 -9.22 9.08
CA VAL A 87 -27.76 -9.62 10.07
C VAL A 87 -27.98 -11.06 10.51
N ALA A 88 -29.22 -11.47 10.77
CA ALA A 88 -29.52 -12.86 11.12
C ALA A 88 -29.15 -13.82 9.98
N ALA A 89 -29.47 -13.49 8.73
CA ALA A 89 -29.10 -14.30 7.56
C ALA A 89 -27.57 -14.38 7.38
N TYR A 90 -26.86 -13.28 7.59
CA TYR A 90 -25.39 -13.25 7.59
C TYR A 90 -24.79 -14.11 8.71
N TRP A 91 -25.32 -14.01 9.94
CA TRP A 91 -24.89 -14.86 11.06
C TRP A 91 -25.20 -16.33 10.85
N LEU A 92 -26.33 -16.67 10.22
CA LEU A 92 -26.66 -18.05 9.84
C LEU A 92 -25.68 -18.60 8.80
N LEU A 93 -25.31 -17.78 7.80
CA LEU A 93 -24.27 -18.15 6.83
C LEU A 93 -22.92 -18.39 7.53
N LEU A 94 -22.51 -17.50 8.43
CA LEU A 94 -21.29 -17.68 9.22
C LEU A 94 -21.33 -18.92 10.12
N ALA A 95 -22.47 -19.18 10.76
CA ALA A 95 -22.65 -20.40 11.55
C ALA A 95 -22.49 -21.65 10.68
N GLY A 96 -23.03 -21.64 9.45
CA GLY A 96 -22.80 -22.70 8.47
C GLY A 96 -21.34 -22.83 8.04
N GLN A 97 -20.63 -21.72 7.86
CA GLN A 97 -19.20 -21.73 7.53
C GLN A 97 -18.32 -22.25 8.66
N VAL A 98 -18.71 -22.07 9.93
CA VAL A 98 -17.93 -22.52 11.09
C VAL A 98 -18.36 -23.91 11.58
N ALA A 99 -19.53 -24.40 11.16
CA ALA A 99 -20.01 -25.73 11.51
C ALA A 99 -19.01 -26.80 11.03
N PRO A 100 -18.63 -27.75 11.90
CA PRO A 100 -17.71 -28.81 11.52
C PRO A 100 -18.40 -29.80 10.57
N LEU A 101 -17.69 -30.15 9.50
CA LEU A 101 -18.08 -31.11 8.48
C LEU A 101 -17.18 -32.35 8.57
N PRO A 102 -17.69 -33.55 8.24
CA PRO A 102 -16.87 -34.75 8.09
C PRO A 102 -15.78 -34.55 7.03
N HIS A 103 -14.62 -35.18 7.24
CA HIS A 103 -13.43 -35.01 6.40
C HIS A 103 -13.72 -35.17 4.90
N ASP A 104 -14.37 -36.26 4.49
CA ASP A 104 -14.59 -36.57 3.07
C ASP A 104 -15.46 -35.51 2.37
N LEU A 105 -16.51 -35.04 3.06
CA LEU A 105 -17.35 -33.97 2.56
C LEU A 105 -16.57 -32.66 2.48
N TRP A 106 -15.84 -32.33 3.54
CA TRP A 106 -15.05 -31.11 3.64
C TRP A 106 -13.92 -31.04 2.60
N ALA A 107 -13.17 -32.13 2.41
CA ALA A 107 -12.07 -32.22 1.46
C ALA A 107 -12.57 -32.14 0.01
N SER A 108 -13.81 -32.57 -0.26
CA SER A 108 -14.45 -32.45 -1.57
C SER A 108 -14.96 -31.04 -1.90
N LEU A 109 -14.95 -30.10 -0.94
CA LEU A 109 -15.40 -28.74 -1.19
C LEU A 109 -14.43 -28.02 -2.15
N PRO A 110 -14.95 -27.19 -3.08
CA PRO A 110 -14.11 -26.34 -3.91
C PRO A 110 -13.13 -25.49 -3.07
N GLY A 111 -11.87 -25.41 -3.51
CA GLY A 111 -10.82 -24.66 -2.84
C GLY A 111 -10.22 -25.29 -1.58
N HIS A 112 -10.59 -26.52 -1.22
CA HIS A 112 -10.13 -27.18 0.02
C HIS A 112 -9.01 -28.20 -0.19
N HIS A 113 -8.63 -28.51 -1.44
CA HIS A 113 -7.67 -29.57 -1.76
C HIS A 113 -6.32 -29.39 -1.03
N LEU A 114 -5.71 -28.21 -1.13
CA LEU A 114 -4.43 -27.92 -0.47
C LEU A 114 -4.54 -28.01 1.07
N ALA A 115 -5.61 -27.47 1.63
CA ALA A 115 -5.86 -27.55 3.06
C ALA A 115 -6.04 -29.01 3.52
N ALA A 116 -6.70 -29.85 2.72
CA ALA A 116 -6.87 -31.26 2.99
C ALA A 116 -5.54 -32.03 2.98
N GLU A 117 -4.67 -31.74 2.00
CA GLU A 117 -3.32 -32.30 1.96
C GLU A 117 -2.49 -31.89 3.18
N VAL A 118 -2.64 -30.65 3.66
CA VAL A 118 -2.01 -30.17 4.90
C VAL A 118 -2.53 -30.95 6.10
N ALA A 119 -3.85 -31.12 6.20
CA ALA A 119 -4.48 -31.83 7.30
C ALA A 119 -3.96 -33.27 7.43
N THR A 120 -3.90 -34.01 6.31
CA THR A 120 -3.44 -35.40 6.27
C THR A 120 -1.95 -35.49 6.60
N THR A 121 -1.12 -34.63 6.00
CA THR A 121 0.35 -34.68 6.15
C THR A 121 0.78 -34.26 7.56
N ALA A 122 0.15 -33.23 8.13
CA ALA A 122 0.42 -32.76 9.49
C ALA A 122 -0.19 -33.66 10.58
N GLY A 123 -1.13 -34.55 10.23
CA GLY A 123 -1.79 -35.47 11.14
C GLY A 123 -2.73 -34.76 12.12
N VAL A 124 -3.62 -33.92 11.60
CA VAL A 124 -4.57 -33.10 12.38
C VAL A 124 -6.01 -33.60 12.14
N ASP A 125 -6.91 -33.44 13.13
CA ASP A 125 -8.29 -33.99 13.21
C ASP A 125 -9.10 -34.01 11.88
N PRO A 126 -9.86 -35.09 11.58
CA PRO A 126 -10.74 -35.16 10.41
C PRO A 126 -11.88 -34.14 10.35
N TRP A 127 -12.48 -33.70 11.46
CA TRP A 127 -13.69 -32.84 11.42
C TRP A 127 -13.37 -31.34 11.42
N ARG A 128 -13.86 -30.61 10.41
CA ARG A 128 -13.37 -29.26 10.12
C ARG A 128 -14.43 -28.30 9.61
N SER A 129 -14.25 -27.01 9.90
CA SER A 129 -15.11 -25.95 9.40
C SER A 129 -14.99 -25.76 7.91
N TRP A 130 -16.10 -25.48 7.22
CA TRP A 130 -16.08 -25.04 5.82
C TRP A 130 -15.23 -23.76 5.63
N SER A 131 -15.22 -22.83 6.58
CA SER A 131 -14.27 -21.72 6.51
C SER A 131 -12.84 -22.24 6.61
N LEU A 132 -11.96 -21.75 5.73
CA LEU A 132 -10.51 -21.96 5.82
C LEU A 132 -9.86 -21.09 6.91
N ALA A 133 -10.61 -20.17 7.53
CA ALA A 133 -10.17 -19.33 8.64
C ALA A 133 -11.30 -19.14 9.69
N PRO A 134 -11.79 -20.21 10.34
CA PRO A 134 -12.96 -20.17 11.23
C PRO A 134 -12.83 -19.16 12.37
N GLY A 135 -11.64 -19.03 12.96
CA GLY A 135 -11.39 -18.03 14.01
C GLY A 135 -11.65 -16.60 13.52
N ARG A 136 -11.25 -16.28 12.28
CA ARG A 136 -11.53 -14.98 11.64
C ARG A 136 -13.00 -14.86 11.24
N SER A 137 -13.64 -15.92 10.75
CA SER A 137 -15.07 -15.92 10.43
C SER A 137 -15.94 -15.63 11.66
N LEU A 138 -15.60 -16.20 12.82
CA LEU A 138 -16.25 -15.89 14.09
C LEU A 138 -16.01 -14.45 14.55
N GLN A 139 -14.82 -13.88 14.30
CA GLN A 139 -14.54 -12.48 14.62
C GLN A 139 -15.39 -11.53 13.77
N ASN A 140 -15.66 -11.87 12.50
CA ASN A 140 -16.50 -11.06 11.61
C ASN A 140 -17.98 -10.96 12.05
N LEU A 141 -18.43 -11.80 13.01
CA LEU A 141 -19.73 -11.61 13.67
C LEU A 141 -19.81 -10.27 14.40
N LEU A 142 -18.67 -9.79 14.91
CA LEU A 142 -18.57 -8.54 15.67
C LEU A 142 -18.57 -7.30 14.78
N ASP A 143 -18.05 -7.41 13.55
CA ASP A 143 -17.91 -6.28 12.62
C ASP A 143 -19.25 -5.62 12.25
N VAL A 144 -20.34 -6.40 12.27
CA VAL A 144 -21.68 -5.90 11.94
C VAL A 144 -22.36 -5.17 13.11
N LEU A 145 -21.82 -5.24 14.33
CA LEU A 145 -22.46 -4.66 15.51
C LEU A 145 -22.50 -3.13 15.46
N ALA A 146 -21.41 -2.48 15.05
CA ALA A 146 -21.37 -1.02 14.93
C ALA A 146 -22.34 -0.45 13.88
N PRO A 147 -22.37 -0.95 12.62
CA PRO A 147 -23.37 -0.52 11.64
C PRO A 147 -24.81 -0.85 12.08
N LEU A 148 -25.04 -2.01 12.72
CA LEU A 148 -26.37 -2.37 13.23
C LEU A 148 -26.82 -1.42 14.35
N ALA A 149 -25.93 -1.08 15.28
CA ALA A 149 -26.21 -0.13 16.35
C ALA A 149 -26.62 1.23 15.79
N ALA A 150 -25.88 1.75 14.80
CA ALA A 150 -26.19 3.01 14.13
C ALA A 150 -27.54 2.97 13.38
N LEU A 151 -27.81 1.86 12.68
CA LEU A 151 -29.07 1.65 11.96
C LEU A 151 -30.25 1.66 12.92
N LEU A 152 -30.25 0.81 13.95
CA LEU A 152 -31.35 0.69 14.92
C LEU A 152 -31.60 2.03 15.63
N LEU A 153 -30.52 2.73 15.98
CA LEU A 153 -30.57 4.02 16.64
C LEU A 153 -31.25 5.06 15.77
N LEU A 154 -30.78 5.29 14.54
CA LEU A 154 -31.39 6.32 13.68
C LEU A 154 -32.77 5.92 13.16
N ALA A 155 -33.03 4.62 13.01
CA ALA A 155 -34.34 4.12 12.63
C ALA A 155 -35.42 4.46 13.67
N THR A 156 -35.08 4.46 14.96
CA THR A 156 -36.03 4.73 16.06
C THR A 156 -35.89 6.14 16.66
N ALA A 157 -34.84 6.89 16.30
CA ALA A 157 -34.58 8.23 16.81
C ALA A 157 -35.63 9.27 16.38
N SER A 158 -35.85 10.24 17.26
CA SER A 158 -36.62 11.46 16.93
C SER A 158 -35.90 12.31 15.87
N THR A 159 -36.64 13.10 15.09
CA THR A 159 -36.08 14.00 14.07
C THR A 159 -35.02 14.95 14.65
N ARG A 160 -35.22 15.47 15.86
CA ARG A 160 -34.23 16.31 16.56
C ARG A 160 -32.91 15.56 16.76
N HIS A 161 -32.97 14.32 17.26
CA HIS A 161 -31.76 13.52 17.50
C HIS A 161 -31.07 13.11 16.20
N ARG A 162 -31.84 12.75 15.16
CA ARG A 162 -31.32 12.49 13.80
C ARG A 162 -30.51 13.69 13.30
N ILE A 163 -31.06 14.91 13.41
CA ILE A 163 -30.36 16.13 12.99
C ILE A 163 -29.09 16.38 13.82
N VAL A 164 -29.09 16.11 15.13
CA VAL A 164 -27.88 16.25 15.96
C VAL A 164 -26.78 15.28 15.50
N VAL A 165 -27.11 14.02 15.21
CA VAL A 165 -26.15 13.04 14.68
C VAL A 165 -25.63 13.46 13.30
N LEU A 166 -26.51 13.96 12.41
CA LEU A 166 -26.10 14.50 11.11
C LEU A 166 -25.15 15.70 11.23
N ARG A 167 -25.40 16.60 12.20
CA ARG A 167 -24.48 17.71 12.50
C ARG A 167 -23.13 17.21 12.99
N LEU A 168 -23.12 16.18 13.84
CA LEU A 168 -21.88 15.57 14.32
C LEU A 168 -21.09 14.95 13.15
N LEU A 169 -21.74 14.22 12.25
CA LEU A 169 -21.10 13.67 11.04
C LEU A 169 -20.47 14.77 10.18
N VAL A 170 -21.20 15.87 9.92
CA VAL A 170 -20.68 17.00 9.16
C VAL A 170 -19.54 17.72 9.89
N ALA A 171 -19.65 17.88 11.22
CA ALA A 171 -18.59 18.50 12.02
C ALA A 171 -17.31 17.67 12.00
N VAL A 172 -17.41 16.35 12.18
CA VAL A 172 -16.26 15.44 12.09
C VAL A 172 -15.68 15.43 10.67
N ALA A 173 -16.52 15.44 9.63
CA ALA A 173 -16.03 15.56 8.25
C ALA A 173 -15.27 16.88 8.01
N LEU A 174 -15.74 18.00 8.57
CA LEU A 174 -15.05 19.28 8.48
C LEU A 174 -13.73 19.27 9.25
N CYS A 175 -13.71 18.77 10.49
CA CYS A 175 -12.48 18.58 11.26
C CYS A 175 -11.48 17.69 10.52
N ASN A 176 -11.96 16.59 9.95
CA ASN A 176 -11.17 15.66 9.15
C ASN A 176 -10.58 16.35 7.91
N ALA A 177 -11.36 17.19 7.24
CA ALA A 177 -10.91 17.94 6.07
C ALA A 177 -9.83 18.97 6.42
N LEU A 178 -10.02 19.73 7.50
CA LEU A 178 -9.06 20.72 7.97
C LEU A 178 -7.75 20.06 8.42
N LEU A 179 -7.84 18.96 9.17
CA LEU A 179 -6.67 18.16 9.54
C LEU A 179 -5.97 17.59 8.30
N GLY A 180 -6.72 17.06 7.34
CA GLY A 180 -6.16 16.53 6.09
C GLY A 180 -5.46 17.60 5.26
N ILE A 181 -6.01 18.80 5.17
CA ILE A 181 -5.35 19.95 4.49
C ILE A 181 -4.07 20.34 5.22
N ALA A 182 -4.08 20.37 6.56
CA ALA A 182 -2.89 20.65 7.36
C ALA A 182 -1.81 19.57 7.17
N GLN A 183 -2.18 18.30 7.13
CA GLN A 183 -1.27 17.18 6.86
C GLN A 183 -0.67 17.27 5.45
N PHE A 184 -1.49 17.56 4.44
CA PHE A 184 -1.02 17.77 3.08
C PHE A 184 -0.02 18.95 2.99
N GLY A 185 -0.33 20.07 3.65
CA GLY A 185 0.54 21.26 3.68
C GLY A 185 1.85 21.05 4.45
N ALA A 186 1.84 20.21 5.50
CA ALA A 186 3.04 19.91 6.29
C ALA A 186 4.01 18.94 5.60
N GLY A 187 3.56 18.17 4.61
CA GLY A 187 4.37 17.17 3.92
C GLY A 187 4.56 15.87 4.71
N ALA A 188 5.24 14.88 4.11
CA ALA A 188 5.30 13.51 4.63
C ALA A 188 6.00 13.35 5.99
N ASP A 189 7.00 14.20 6.28
CA ASP A 189 7.85 14.06 7.46
C ASP A 189 7.35 14.82 8.69
N ALA A 190 6.65 15.95 8.49
CA ALA A 190 6.18 16.83 9.57
C ALA A 190 4.66 16.74 9.82
N ALA A 191 3.92 15.99 9.01
CA ALA A 191 2.47 15.88 9.16
C ALA A 191 2.08 15.23 10.50
N PRO A 192 1.08 15.79 11.22
CA PRO A 192 0.53 15.16 12.41
C PRO A 192 -0.30 13.93 12.01
N ILE A 193 0.27 12.74 12.19
CA ILE A 193 -0.36 11.46 11.86
C ILE A 193 -0.82 10.76 13.14
N ILE A 194 -2.13 10.49 13.24
CA ILE A 194 -2.75 9.84 14.42
C ILE A 194 -2.61 8.32 14.36
N PHE A 195 -2.77 7.74 13.17
CA PHE A 195 -2.69 6.29 12.94
C PHE A 195 -1.60 5.99 11.93
N GLN A 196 -0.81 4.94 12.17
CA GLN A 196 0.25 4.54 11.25
C GLN A 196 -0.35 4.22 9.88
N THR A 197 0.19 4.84 8.84
CA THR A 197 -0.31 4.74 7.46
C THR A 197 0.84 4.80 6.46
N THR A 198 0.64 4.10 5.34
CA THR A 198 1.49 4.15 4.14
C THR A 198 1.21 5.36 3.25
N HIS A 199 0.14 6.12 3.51
CA HIS A 199 -0.27 7.28 2.72
C HIS A 199 0.21 8.61 3.34
N ARG A 200 1.51 8.71 3.64
CA ARG A 200 2.08 9.97 4.20
C ARG A 200 2.19 11.05 3.13
N GLY A 201 2.12 12.31 3.56
CA GLY A 201 2.23 13.48 2.67
C GLY A 201 0.96 13.83 1.89
N VAL A 202 -0.15 13.12 2.14
CA VAL A 202 -1.47 13.43 1.56
C VAL A 202 -2.53 13.63 2.65
N ALA A 203 -3.69 14.17 2.29
CA ALA A 203 -4.80 14.37 3.22
C ALA A 203 -5.43 13.02 3.64
N VAL A 204 -4.92 12.42 4.72
CA VAL A 204 -5.46 11.18 5.31
C VAL A 204 -6.43 11.44 6.45
N GLY A 205 -6.31 12.58 7.14
CA GLY A 205 -7.15 12.98 8.26
C GLY A 205 -7.07 11.98 9.43
N LEU A 206 -8.25 11.54 9.87
CA LEU A 206 -8.54 10.59 10.94
C LEU A 206 -8.61 9.13 10.44
N PHE A 207 -8.23 8.85 9.19
CA PHE A 207 -8.25 7.51 8.62
C PHE A 207 -6.83 7.03 8.28
N VAL A 208 -6.64 5.71 8.29
CA VAL A 208 -5.41 5.09 7.78
C VAL A 208 -5.36 5.11 6.25
N ASN A 209 -6.52 5.11 5.57
CA ASN A 209 -6.62 5.06 4.12
C ASN A 209 -7.20 6.37 3.53
N ARG A 210 -6.46 7.00 2.62
CA ARG A 210 -6.83 8.26 1.94
C ARG A 210 -8.13 8.15 1.13
N ASN A 211 -8.42 6.98 0.56
CA ASN A 211 -9.63 6.74 -0.22
C ASN A 211 -10.86 6.70 0.71
N HIS A 212 -10.73 6.11 1.89
CA HIS A 212 -11.80 6.11 2.89
C HIS A 212 -12.12 7.53 3.37
N THR A 213 -11.09 8.35 3.55
CA THR A 213 -11.24 9.80 3.82
C THR A 213 -12.01 10.50 2.71
N ALA A 214 -11.62 10.33 1.44
CA ALA A 214 -12.32 10.96 0.32
C ALA A 214 -13.82 10.63 0.31
N VAL A 215 -14.17 9.35 0.50
CA VAL A 215 -15.57 8.88 0.56
C VAL A 215 -16.32 9.49 1.74
N PHE A 216 -15.72 9.49 2.93
CA PHE A 216 -16.33 10.08 4.12
C PHE A 216 -16.63 11.58 3.94
N LEU A 217 -15.69 12.33 3.36
CA LEU A 217 -15.86 13.75 3.07
C LEU A 217 -17.00 14.00 2.08
N MET A 218 -17.13 13.19 1.02
CA MET A 218 -18.23 13.29 0.06
C MET A 218 -19.60 12.99 0.70
N VAL A 219 -19.69 12.04 1.63
CA VAL A 219 -20.90 11.83 2.44
C VAL A 219 -21.19 13.09 3.28
N GLY A 220 -20.18 13.67 3.93
CA GLY A 220 -20.29 14.93 4.67
C GLY A 220 -20.84 16.09 3.82
N MET A 221 -20.42 16.21 2.55
CA MET A 221 -20.95 17.24 1.63
C MET A 221 -22.46 17.10 1.45
N LEU A 222 -22.94 15.89 1.15
CA LEU A 222 -24.35 15.61 0.89
C LEU A 222 -25.21 15.83 2.14
N LEU A 223 -24.69 15.52 3.31
CA LEU A 223 -25.38 15.76 4.58
C LEU A 223 -25.41 17.25 4.95
N SER A 224 -24.37 18.02 4.62
CA SER A 224 -24.26 19.45 4.98
C SER A 224 -25.33 20.32 4.31
N VAL A 225 -25.80 19.91 3.13
CA VAL A 225 -26.81 20.63 2.34
C VAL A 225 -28.26 20.29 2.70
N LEU A 226 -28.47 19.31 3.60
CA LEU A 226 -29.81 18.95 4.06
C LEU A 226 -30.43 20.06 4.95
N PRO A 227 -31.73 20.37 4.78
CA PRO A 227 -32.42 21.35 5.62
C PRO A 227 -32.30 21.00 7.12
N GLY A 228 -31.97 22.00 7.95
CA GLY A 228 -31.88 21.85 9.40
C GLY A 228 -30.56 21.30 9.94
N VAL A 229 -29.67 20.77 9.10
CA VAL A 229 -28.33 20.33 9.53
C VAL A 229 -27.45 21.55 9.82
N VAL A 230 -27.18 22.39 8.83
CA VAL A 230 -26.51 23.69 8.99
C VAL A 230 -27.54 24.80 9.21
N ARG A 231 -27.37 25.60 10.27
CA ARG A 231 -28.26 26.72 10.67
C ARG A 231 -27.47 27.95 11.12
N LEU A 232 -27.96 29.14 10.82
CA LEU A 232 -27.43 30.42 11.34
C LEU A 232 -28.55 31.19 12.04
N ALA A 233 -28.35 31.58 13.31
CA ALA A 233 -29.31 32.38 14.09
C ALA A 233 -30.78 31.88 13.99
N GLY A 234 -30.98 30.56 14.00
CA GLY A 234 -32.30 29.93 13.90
C GLY A 234 -32.93 29.90 12.49
N ARG A 235 -32.23 30.37 11.45
CA ARG A 235 -32.66 30.32 10.05
C ARG A 235 -32.09 29.10 9.32
N ASP A 236 -32.91 28.46 8.49
CA ASP A 236 -32.58 27.19 7.81
C ASP A 236 -32.36 27.32 6.29
N GLU A 237 -32.77 28.43 5.68
CA GLU A 237 -32.89 28.57 4.21
C GLU A 237 -32.60 30.00 3.68
N GLY A 238 -31.87 30.83 4.45
CA GLY A 238 -31.46 32.17 4.00
C GLY A 238 -30.19 32.18 3.14
N GLY A 239 -29.93 33.27 2.41
CA GLY A 239 -28.73 33.42 1.57
C GLY A 239 -27.41 33.18 2.33
N ALA A 240 -27.30 33.70 3.56
CA ALA A 240 -26.14 33.46 4.42
C ALA A 240 -25.95 31.97 4.78
N VAL A 241 -27.04 31.20 4.98
CA VAL A 241 -26.96 29.75 5.25
C VAL A 241 -26.47 29.01 4.00
N GLN A 242 -26.94 29.42 2.81
CA GLN A 242 -26.47 28.84 1.56
C GLN A 242 -24.99 29.17 1.30
N ALA A 243 -24.53 30.38 1.66
CA ALA A 243 -23.12 30.74 1.60
C ALA A 243 -22.27 29.85 2.54
N VAL A 244 -22.69 29.64 3.79
CA VAL A 244 -21.97 28.75 4.72
C VAL A 244 -21.97 27.30 4.23
N ARG A 245 -23.09 26.80 3.69
CA ARG A 245 -23.13 25.46 3.07
C ARG A 245 -22.16 25.37 1.89
N ALA A 246 -22.11 26.38 1.03
CA ALA A 246 -21.17 26.43 -0.08
C ALA A 246 -19.72 26.41 0.41
N VAL A 247 -19.38 27.18 1.45
CA VAL A 247 -18.05 27.16 2.08
C VAL A 247 -17.71 25.77 2.61
N ILE A 248 -18.62 25.12 3.35
CA ILE A 248 -18.41 23.75 3.86
C ILE A 248 -18.17 22.79 2.70
N VAL A 249 -19.03 22.79 1.68
CA VAL A 249 -18.87 21.92 0.50
C VAL A 249 -17.53 22.17 -0.20
N SER A 250 -17.13 23.44 -0.36
CA SER A 250 -15.85 23.79 -0.97
C SER A 250 -14.66 23.30 -0.16
N VAL A 251 -14.66 23.49 1.17
CA VAL A 251 -13.57 23.00 2.05
C VAL A 251 -13.46 21.48 1.98
N LEU A 252 -14.60 20.78 2.07
CA LEU A 252 -14.61 19.32 1.94
C LEU A 252 -14.10 18.89 0.55
N ALA A 253 -14.50 19.57 -0.53
CA ALA A 253 -14.08 19.24 -1.89
C ALA A 253 -12.59 19.47 -2.12
N LEU A 254 -12.05 20.58 -1.61
CA LEU A 254 -10.61 20.86 -1.63
C LEU A 254 -9.82 19.78 -0.87
N SER A 255 -10.32 19.34 0.27
CA SER A 255 -9.69 18.25 1.02
C SER A 255 -9.77 16.91 0.29
N VAL A 256 -10.87 16.60 -0.42
CA VAL A 256 -10.93 15.42 -1.31
C VAL A 256 -9.83 15.49 -2.38
N LEU A 257 -9.60 16.66 -2.99
CA LEU A 257 -8.50 16.82 -3.95
C LEU A 257 -7.12 16.63 -3.29
N ALA A 258 -6.94 17.14 -2.07
CA ALA A 258 -5.70 16.97 -1.29
C ALA A 258 -5.43 15.51 -0.86
N THR A 259 -6.41 14.60 -0.98
CA THR A 259 -6.16 13.17 -0.77
C THR A 259 -5.35 12.55 -1.91
N LEU A 260 -5.36 13.17 -3.11
CA LEU A 260 -4.85 12.59 -4.36
C LEU A 260 -5.44 11.19 -4.67
N SER A 261 -6.63 10.88 -4.15
CA SER A 261 -7.34 9.63 -4.45
C SER A 261 -7.92 9.70 -5.86
N ARG A 262 -7.47 8.83 -6.78
CA ARG A 262 -8.07 8.71 -8.13
C ARG A 262 -9.58 8.48 -8.03
N SER A 263 -10.00 7.52 -7.20
CA SER A 263 -11.42 7.22 -6.98
C SER A 263 -12.21 8.40 -6.37
N GLY A 264 -11.61 9.13 -5.43
CA GLY A 264 -12.20 10.33 -4.84
C GLY A 264 -12.39 11.43 -5.88
N VAL A 265 -11.38 11.66 -6.72
CA VAL A 265 -11.42 12.63 -7.82
C VAL A 265 -12.49 12.28 -8.85
N PHE A 266 -12.65 11.00 -9.21
CA PHE A 266 -13.69 10.56 -10.15
C PHE A 266 -15.11 10.65 -9.59
N LEU A 267 -15.30 10.39 -8.29
CA LEU A 267 -16.62 10.43 -7.64
C LEU A 267 -17.02 11.83 -7.16
N LEU A 268 -16.06 12.76 -7.01
CA LEU A 268 -16.31 14.11 -6.52
C LEU A 268 -17.33 14.90 -7.37
N PRO A 269 -17.29 14.91 -8.71
CA PRO A 269 -18.32 15.60 -9.50
C PRO A 269 -19.72 15.05 -9.26
N VAL A 270 -19.87 13.73 -9.06
CA VAL A 270 -21.16 13.11 -8.72
C VAL A 270 -21.67 13.64 -7.37
N ALA A 271 -20.79 13.73 -6.37
CA ALA A 271 -21.11 14.30 -5.06
C ALA A 271 -21.49 15.79 -5.15
N LEU A 272 -20.75 16.59 -5.93
CA LEU A 272 -21.00 18.02 -6.10
C LEU A 272 -22.32 18.31 -6.83
N VAL A 273 -22.60 17.60 -7.93
CA VAL A 273 -23.88 17.71 -8.65
C VAL A 273 -25.02 17.34 -7.73
N ALA A 274 -24.92 16.22 -7.02
CA ALA A 274 -25.94 15.80 -6.08
C ALA A 274 -26.14 16.81 -4.95
N ALA A 275 -25.05 17.34 -4.37
CA ALA A 275 -25.13 18.38 -3.34
C ALA A 275 -25.84 19.65 -3.86
N ALA A 276 -25.50 20.09 -5.07
CA ALA A 276 -26.14 21.24 -5.69
C ALA A 276 -27.63 21.01 -5.99
N LEU A 277 -28.00 19.80 -6.46
CA LEU A 277 -29.40 19.42 -6.69
C LEU A 277 -30.20 19.35 -5.39
N LEU A 278 -29.60 18.86 -4.32
CA LEU A 278 -30.19 18.82 -2.99
C LEU A 278 -30.31 20.23 -2.38
N ALA A 279 -29.38 21.14 -2.67
CA ALA A 279 -29.43 22.54 -2.24
C ALA A 279 -30.47 23.37 -3.01
N ARG A 280 -30.80 22.99 -4.26
CA ARG A 280 -31.71 23.67 -5.21
C ARG A 280 -31.40 25.18 -5.39
N PRO A 281 -30.35 25.56 -6.14
CA PRO A 281 -30.22 26.94 -6.59
C PRO A 281 -31.42 27.31 -7.50
N ARG A 282 -32.22 28.30 -7.10
CA ARG A 282 -33.47 28.71 -7.78
C ARG A 282 -33.30 29.14 -9.27
N ARG A 283 -32.08 29.22 -9.81
CA ARG A 283 -31.74 29.80 -11.12
C ARG A 283 -31.16 28.84 -12.16
N LEU A 284 -30.73 27.63 -11.79
CA LEU A 284 -30.04 26.71 -12.72
C LEU A 284 -30.97 25.59 -13.21
N ARG A 285 -31.04 25.37 -14.53
CA ARG A 285 -31.82 24.26 -15.11
C ARG A 285 -31.07 22.93 -14.89
N LEU A 286 -31.81 21.88 -14.50
CA LEU A 286 -31.28 20.55 -14.17
C LEU A 286 -30.35 19.96 -15.26
N HIS A 287 -30.70 20.10 -16.54
CA HIS A 287 -29.89 19.57 -17.64
C HIS A 287 -28.50 20.24 -17.70
N TRP A 288 -28.38 21.55 -17.45
CA TRP A 288 -27.08 22.23 -17.44
C TRP A 288 -26.19 21.78 -16.28
N MET A 289 -26.77 21.43 -15.13
CA MET A 289 -26.02 20.90 -13.99
C MET A 289 -25.51 19.47 -14.27
N ILE A 290 -26.32 18.65 -14.93
CA ILE A 290 -25.92 17.31 -15.36
C ILE A 290 -24.82 17.40 -16.41
N ILE A 291 -24.98 18.28 -17.42
CA ILE A 291 -23.98 18.53 -18.47
C ILE A 291 -22.67 19.05 -17.85
N ALA A 292 -22.73 20.01 -16.92
CA ALA A 292 -21.56 20.53 -16.24
C ALA A 292 -20.88 19.46 -15.36
N GLY A 293 -21.67 18.65 -14.66
CA GLY A 293 -21.17 17.52 -13.87
C GLY A 293 -20.45 16.48 -14.71
N LEU A 294 -21.08 16.03 -15.80
CA LEU A 294 -20.50 15.09 -16.74
C LEU A 294 -19.27 15.69 -17.44
N GLY A 295 -19.35 16.97 -17.82
CA GLY A 295 -18.23 17.74 -18.35
C GLY A 295 -17.06 17.81 -17.38
N CYS A 296 -17.30 18.01 -16.08
CA CYS A 296 -16.26 17.97 -15.05
C CYS A 296 -15.68 16.57 -14.86
N VAL A 297 -16.48 15.50 -14.90
CA VAL A 297 -15.96 14.11 -14.86
C VAL A 297 -15.04 13.86 -16.05
N ILE A 298 -15.49 14.21 -17.27
CA ILE A 298 -14.72 14.02 -18.50
C ILE A 298 -13.46 14.88 -18.48
N ALA A 299 -13.58 16.17 -18.15
CA ALA A 299 -12.44 17.08 -18.05
C ALA A 299 -11.43 16.58 -17.01
N MET A 300 -11.90 16.10 -15.86
CA MET A 300 -11.03 15.52 -14.83
C MET A 300 -10.38 14.22 -15.31
N ALA A 301 -11.10 13.36 -16.01
CA ALA A 301 -10.54 12.16 -16.64
C ALA A 301 -9.44 12.53 -17.64
N LEU A 302 -9.59 13.61 -18.40
CA LEU A 302 -8.56 14.12 -19.31
C LEU A 302 -7.36 14.74 -18.56
N ILE A 303 -7.62 15.53 -17.50
CA ILE A 303 -6.58 16.17 -16.69
C ILE A 303 -5.71 15.12 -15.97
N VAL A 304 -6.31 14.07 -15.42
CA VAL A 304 -5.59 12.96 -14.77
C VAL A 304 -4.62 12.26 -15.72
N GLN A 305 -4.85 12.33 -17.04
CA GLN A 305 -3.97 11.76 -18.06
C GLN A 305 -2.81 12.70 -18.45
N THR A 306 -2.74 13.91 -17.89
CA THR A 306 -1.63 14.83 -18.16
C THR A 306 -0.36 14.42 -17.41
N ALA A 307 0.80 14.58 -18.05
CA ALA A 307 2.10 14.20 -17.46
C ALA A 307 2.36 14.81 -16.06
N PRO A 308 2.07 16.11 -15.80
CA PRO A 308 2.30 16.69 -14.47
C PRO A 308 1.45 16.03 -13.37
N VAL A 309 0.19 15.68 -13.69
CA VAL A 309 -0.71 15.02 -12.73
C VAL A 309 -0.30 13.58 -12.50
N GLN A 310 0.13 12.88 -13.55
CA GLN A 310 0.65 11.52 -13.41
C GLN A 310 1.94 11.48 -12.59
N GLU A 311 2.86 12.42 -12.79
CA GLU A 311 4.10 12.53 -12.02
C GLU A 311 3.82 12.82 -10.54
N LEU A 312 2.90 13.75 -10.26
CA LEU A 312 2.45 14.05 -8.90
C LEU A 312 1.77 12.83 -8.27
N ALA A 313 0.90 12.13 -9.01
CA ALA A 313 0.21 10.95 -8.52
C ALA A 313 1.18 9.78 -8.27
N ALA A 314 2.18 9.57 -9.13
CA ALA A 314 3.20 8.53 -8.99
C ALA A 314 4.08 8.77 -7.76
N ARG A 315 4.42 10.04 -7.45
CA ARG A 315 5.16 10.40 -6.24
C ARG A 315 4.44 10.01 -4.94
N TYR A 316 3.11 10.01 -4.94
CA TYR A 316 2.28 9.72 -3.77
C TYR A 316 1.42 8.46 -3.94
N ALA A 317 1.74 7.59 -4.91
CA ALA A 317 1.12 6.29 -5.06
C ALA A 317 1.72 5.34 -4.02
N SER A 318 0.87 4.57 -3.35
CA SER A 318 1.37 3.45 -2.55
C SER A 318 1.59 2.24 -3.46
N ALA A 319 2.50 1.34 -3.10
CA ALA A 319 2.72 0.10 -3.86
C ALA A 319 1.42 -0.70 -4.08
N ALA A 320 0.49 -0.63 -3.12
CA ALA A 320 -0.82 -1.27 -3.22
C ALA A 320 -1.76 -0.60 -4.25
N ASP A 321 -1.58 0.70 -4.55
CA ASP A 321 -2.42 1.40 -5.53
C ASP A 321 -2.09 1.00 -6.97
N ASP A 322 -0.81 0.76 -7.26
CA ASP A 322 -0.37 0.37 -8.60
C ASP A 322 -0.59 -1.13 -8.88
N ALA A 323 -0.65 -1.96 -7.83
CA ALA A 323 -0.81 -3.41 -7.93
C ALA A 323 -2.28 -3.91 -7.92
N ARG A 324 -3.29 -3.04 -7.85
CA ARG A 324 -4.70 -3.47 -7.66
C ARG A 324 -5.21 -4.43 -8.73
N PHE A 325 -4.84 -4.21 -10.00
CA PHE A 325 -5.24 -5.10 -11.10
C PHE A 325 -4.64 -6.50 -10.95
N ASP A 326 -3.42 -6.60 -10.42
CA ASP A 326 -2.78 -7.87 -10.10
C ASP A 326 -3.51 -8.55 -8.94
N TYR A 327 -3.86 -7.80 -7.89
CA TYR A 327 -4.66 -8.32 -6.78
C TYR A 327 -6.00 -8.88 -7.26
N TRP A 328 -6.68 -8.19 -8.16
CA TRP A 328 -7.95 -8.65 -8.72
C TRP A 328 -7.79 -9.90 -9.57
N ARG A 329 -6.74 -9.97 -10.40
CA ARG A 329 -6.45 -11.16 -11.21
C ARG A 329 -6.20 -12.37 -10.33
N ASN A 330 -5.38 -12.24 -9.29
CA ASN A 330 -5.07 -13.35 -8.39
C ASN A 330 -6.28 -13.73 -7.53
N THR A 331 -7.05 -12.75 -7.05
CA THR A 331 -8.29 -13.01 -6.30
C THR A 331 -9.31 -13.71 -7.18
N TRP A 332 -9.40 -13.37 -8.48
CA TRP A 332 -10.28 -14.06 -9.42
C TRP A 332 -9.86 -15.52 -9.64
N LEU A 333 -8.56 -15.83 -9.67
CA LEU A 333 -8.09 -17.22 -9.70
C LEU A 333 -8.53 -17.99 -8.45
N ALA A 334 -8.40 -17.39 -7.27
CA ALA A 334 -8.88 -17.99 -6.01
C ALA A 334 -10.42 -18.15 -5.98
N VAL A 335 -11.17 -17.21 -6.57
CA VAL A 335 -12.63 -17.33 -6.73
C VAL A 335 -12.97 -18.52 -7.62
N ARG A 336 -12.27 -18.70 -8.74
CA ARG A 336 -12.54 -19.84 -9.65
C ARG A 336 -12.31 -21.19 -8.98
N ASP A 337 -11.34 -21.28 -8.09
CA ASP A 337 -11.02 -22.49 -7.35
C ASP A 337 -12.07 -22.83 -6.26
N SER A 338 -12.68 -21.81 -5.66
CA SER A 338 -13.62 -21.96 -4.53
C SER A 338 -15.10 -21.74 -4.86
N PHE A 339 -15.42 -21.35 -6.10
CA PHE A 339 -16.80 -21.15 -6.56
C PHE A 339 -17.58 -22.49 -6.58
N PRO A 340 -18.87 -22.53 -6.23
CA PRO A 340 -19.77 -21.42 -5.88
C PRO A 340 -19.82 -21.06 -4.40
N LEU A 341 -19.13 -21.80 -3.54
CA LEU A 341 -19.29 -21.74 -2.08
C LEU A 341 -18.48 -20.60 -1.45
N GLY A 342 -17.26 -20.37 -1.95
CA GLY A 342 -16.29 -19.47 -1.32
C GLY A 342 -15.57 -20.12 -0.14
N THR A 343 -14.58 -19.41 0.41
CA THR A 343 -13.58 -19.93 1.36
C THR A 343 -13.83 -19.57 2.82
N GLY A 344 -14.85 -18.78 3.12
CA GLY A 344 -15.17 -18.31 4.48
C GLY A 344 -14.84 -16.83 4.70
N PHE A 345 -15.70 -16.10 5.40
CA PHE A 345 -15.44 -14.68 5.73
C PHE A 345 -14.18 -14.52 6.58
N GLY A 346 -13.30 -13.59 6.19
CA GLY A 346 -12.03 -13.33 6.87
C GLY A 346 -10.88 -14.24 6.42
N SER A 347 -11.11 -15.14 5.47
CA SER A 347 -10.07 -16.04 4.92
C SER A 347 -9.22 -15.38 3.83
N PHE A 348 -9.61 -14.21 3.30
CA PHE A 348 -8.97 -13.59 2.13
C PHE A 348 -7.44 -13.60 2.20
N GLN A 349 -6.85 -13.10 3.29
CA GLN A 349 -5.39 -12.93 3.37
C GLN A 349 -4.65 -14.27 3.29
N LYS A 350 -5.19 -15.33 3.90
CA LYS A 350 -4.58 -16.66 3.92
C LYS A 350 -4.70 -17.34 2.56
N VAL A 351 -5.90 -17.28 1.97
CA VAL A 351 -6.14 -17.83 0.64
C VAL A 351 -5.31 -17.10 -0.41
N TYR A 352 -5.30 -15.77 -0.40
CA TYR A 352 -4.55 -14.95 -1.36
C TYR A 352 -3.05 -15.29 -1.38
N GLN A 353 -2.44 -15.58 -0.23
CA GLN A 353 -1.02 -15.94 -0.15
C GLN A 353 -0.66 -17.21 -0.94
N THR A 354 -1.59 -18.16 -1.08
CA THR A 354 -1.40 -19.37 -1.90
C THR A 354 -1.47 -19.11 -3.41
N PHE A 355 -2.09 -17.99 -3.80
CA PHE A 355 -2.21 -17.53 -5.19
C PHE A 355 -1.29 -16.34 -5.51
N GLU A 356 -0.49 -15.86 -4.55
CA GLU A 356 0.40 -14.70 -4.73
C GLU A 356 1.61 -15.10 -5.60
N PRO A 357 1.79 -14.53 -6.80
CA PRO A 357 2.94 -14.84 -7.66
C PRO A 357 4.24 -14.24 -7.10
N LEU A 358 5.34 -14.96 -7.25
CA LEU A 358 6.67 -14.52 -6.78
C LEU A 358 7.09 -13.15 -7.33
N ASN A 359 6.81 -12.87 -8.61
CA ASN A 359 7.18 -11.61 -9.25
C ASN A 359 6.39 -10.38 -8.73
N GLN A 360 5.28 -10.61 -8.02
CA GLN A 360 4.45 -9.56 -7.40
C GLN A 360 4.70 -9.43 -5.89
N LEU A 361 5.56 -10.28 -5.33
CA LEU A 361 5.87 -10.28 -3.92
C LEU A 361 6.58 -8.98 -3.53
N SER A 362 6.17 -8.41 -2.40
CA SER A 362 6.75 -7.20 -1.81
C SER A 362 6.82 -7.34 -0.27
N PRO A 363 7.53 -6.42 0.42
CA PRO A 363 7.56 -6.43 1.88
C PRO A 363 6.17 -6.25 2.50
N ALA A 364 5.28 -5.52 1.83
CA ALA A 364 3.91 -5.34 2.28
C ALA A 364 3.07 -6.60 2.02
N THR A 365 2.18 -6.94 2.97
CA THR A 365 1.22 -8.02 2.79
C THR A 365 -0.09 -7.49 2.19
N VAL A 366 -0.66 -8.25 1.26
CA VAL A 366 -1.98 -7.94 0.70
C VAL A 366 -3.04 -8.37 1.70
N ASN A 367 -3.66 -7.39 2.37
CA ASN A 367 -4.64 -7.64 3.43
C ASN A 367 -6.09 -7.75 2.92
N LYS A 368 -6.38 -7.20 1.73
CA LYS A 368 -7.70 -7.13 1.10
C LYS A 368 -7.59 -7.14 -0.42
N ALA A 369 -8.68 -7.49 -1.11
CA ALA A 369 -8.71 -7.50 -2.57
C ALA A 369 -8.68 -6.09 -3.20
N HIS A 370 -8.92 -5.04 -2.40
CA HIS A 370 -9.21 -3.69 -2.91
C HIS A 370 -10.36 -3.68 -3.93
N ASN A 371 -11.34 -4.55 -3.68
CA ASN A 371 -12.62 -4.63 -4.37
C ASN A 371 -13.56 -5.45 -3.47
N ASP A 372 -14.50 -4.78 -2.79
CA ASP A 372 -15.39 -5.43 -1.82
C ASP A 372 -16.25 -6.52 -2.49
N PHE A 373 -16.64 -6.35 -3.76
CA PHE A 373 -17.47 -7.32 -4.47
C PHE A 373 -16.71 -8.61 -4.77
N LEU A 374 -15.46 -8.48 -5.21
CA LEU A 374 -14.60 -9.62 -5.51
C LEU A 374 -14.21 -10.35 -4.23
N GLN A 375 -13.92 -9.62 -3.16
CA GLN A 375 -13.64 -10.23 -1.86
C GLN A 375 -14.89 -10.91 -1.28
N LEU A 376 -16.06 -10.29 -1.37
CA LEU A 376 -17.33 -10.90 -0.95
C LEU A 376 -17.62 -12.19 -1.72
N LEU A 377 -17.32 -12.22 -3.02
CA LEU A 377 -17.46 -13.41 -3.84
C LEU A 377 -16.48 -14.52 -3.43
N LEU A 378 -15.21 -14.20 -3.14
CA LEU A 378 -14.24 -15.17 -2.65
C LEU A 378 -14.65 -15.75 -1.29
N GLU A 379 -15.01 -14.88 -0.35
CA GLU A 379 -15.23 -15.27 1.05
C GLU A 379 -16.63 -15.86 1.31
N GLY A 380 -17.66 -15.35 0.62
CA GLY A 380 -19.06 -15.72 0.83
C GLY A 380 -19.70 -16.45 -0.34
N GLY A 381 -19.03 -16.57 -1.49
CA GLY A 381 -19.57 -17.23 -2.68
C GLY A 381 -20.88 -16.63 -3.17
N VAL A 382 -21.71 -17.47 -3.77
CA VAL A 382 -23.05 -17.10 -4.25
C VAL A 382 -23.95 -16.62 -3.09
N ALA A 383 -23.81 -17.21 -1.90
CA ALA A 383 -24.59 -16.81 -0.72
C ALA A 383 -24.27 -15.36 -0.28
N GLY A 384 -22.99 -14.97 -0.31
CA GLY A 384 -22.55 -13.60 -0.07
C GLY A 384 -23.15 -12.62 -1.08
N LEU A 385 -23.12 -12.95 -2.38
CA LEU A 385 -23.75 -12.13 -3.42
C LEU A 385 -25.27 -12.02 -3.24
N ALA A 386 -25.93 -13.10 -2.84
CA ALA A 386 -27.37 -13.08 -2.56
C ALA A 386 -27.72 -12.16 -1.37
N LEU A 387 -26.91 -12.15 -0.30
CA LEU A 387 -27.06 -11.22 0.81
C LEU A 387 -26.88 -9.76 0.37
N LEU A 388 -25.89 -9.48 -0.47
CA LEU A 388 -25.68 -8.15 -1.03
C LEU A 388 -26.87 -7.72 -1.91
N ALA A 389 -27.34 -8.58 -2.81
CA ALA A 389 -28.48 -8.30 -3.67
C ALA A 389 -29.75 -8.03 -2.85
N MET A 390 -29.98 -8.83 -1.79
CA MET A 390 -31.08 -8.61 -0.85
C MET A 390 -30.93 -7.28 -0.11
N ALA A 391 -29.72 -6.91 0.35
CA ALA A 391 -29.48 -5.63 1.00
C ALA A 391 -29.75 -4.45 0.06
N VAL A 392 -29.23 -4.49 -1.17
CA VAL A 392 -29.47 -3.46 -2.20
C VAL A 392 -30.96 -3.34 -2.53
N GLY A 393 -31.64 -4.47 -2.73
CA GLY A 393 -33.09 -4.50 -3.00
C GLY A 393 -33.92 -3.91 -1.85
N LEU A 394 -33.60 -4.27 -0.60
CA LEU A 394 -34.25 -3.72 0.58
C LEU A 394 -34.00 -2.22 0.72
N ILE A 395 -32.76 -1.76 0.54
CA ILE A 395 -32.42 -0.33 0.58
C ILE A 395 -33.18 0.43 -0.51
N GLY A 396 -33.17 -0.06 -1.75
CA GLY A 396 -33.91 0.55 -2.87
C GLY A 396 -35.41 0.66 -2.58
N PHE A 397 -36.02 -0.42 -2.07
CA PHE A 397 -37.42 -0.41 -1.65
C PHE A 397 -37.69 0.63 -0.53
N GLN A 398 -36.84 0.71 0.49
CA GLN A 398 -36.98 1.68 1.58
C GLN A 398 -36.78 3.12 1.10
N VAL A 399 -35.88 3.39 0.15
CA VAL A 399 -35.72 4.71 -0.47
C VAL A 399 -37.02 5.12 -1.17
N VAL A 400 -37.61 4.24 -1.99
CA VAL A 400 -38.88 4.51 -2.67
C VAL A 400 -39.99 4.79 -1.65
N LEU A 401 -40.08 3.97 -0.61
CA LEU A 401 -41.09 4.09 0.43
C LEU A 401 -40.95 5.38 1.25
N ALA A 402 -39.72 5.75 1.62
CA ALA A 402 -39.43 6.99 2.33
C ALA A 402 -39.80 8.22 1.48
N ARG A 403 -39.53 8.18 0.17
CA ARG A 403 -39.94 9.25 -0.75
C ARG A 403 -41.45 9.39 -0.85
N ARG A 404 -42.19 8.29 -0.90
CA ARG A 404 -43.67 8.30 -0.97
C ARG A 404 -44.33 8.85 0.30
N ARG A 405 -43.67 8.71 1.45
CA ARG A 405 -44.18 9.14 2.76
C ARG A 405 -43.70 10.52 3.19
N ALA A 406 -42.85 11.17 2.41
CA ALA A 406 -42.17 12.39 2.80
C ALA A 406 -43.14 13.58 2.94
N GLY A 407 -43.32 14.06 4.18
CA GLY A 407 -44.19 15.20 4.47
C GLY A 407 -43.48 16.53 4.31
N ASP A 408 -42.33 16.70 4.96
CA ASP A 408 -41.59 17.96 5.00
C ASP A 408 -40.42 18.02 3.99
N ARG A 409 -39.75 19.18 3.92
CA ARG A 409 -38.61 19.38 2.99
C ARG A 409 -37.40 18.52 3.31
N PHE A 410 -37.15 18.22 4.58
CA PHE A 410 -36.05 17.38 5.01
C PHE A 410 -36.32 15.92 4.60
N GLU A 411 -37.50 15.40 4.89
CA GLU A 411 -37.95 14.06 4.53
C GLU A 411 -38.02 13.83 3.02
N ARG A 412 -38.27 14.87 2.22
CA ARG A 412 -38.25 14.76 0.74
C ARG A 412 -36.84 14.64 0.16
N ARG A 413 -35.84 15.27 0.80
CA ARG A 413 -34.45 15.31 0.31
C ARG A 413 -33.58 14.20 0.89
N LEU A 414 -33.87 13.77 2.12
CA LEU A 414 -33.09 12.79 2.87
C LEU A 414 -32.92 11.45 2.12
N PRO A 415 -33.97 10.79 1.56
CA PRO A 415 -33.80 9.51 0.88
C PRO A 415 -32.89 9.59 -0.34
N VAL A 416 -32.90 10.73 -1.04
CA VAL A 416 -32.01 10.97 -2.20
C VAL A 416 -30.57 11.14 -1.74
N ALA A 417 -30.33 11.93 -0.69
CA ALA A 417 -28.99 12.07 -0.10
C ALA A 417 -28.44 10.72 0.37
N VAL A 418 -29.25 9.91 1.07
CA VAL A 418 -28.88 8.56 1.49
C VAL A 418 -28.56 7.67 0.29
N ALA A 419 -29.42 7.64 -0.73
CA ALA A 419 -29.20 6.80 -1.91
C ALA A 419 -27.90 7.16 -2.65
N VAL A 420 -27.63 8.46 -2.84
CA VAL A 420 -26.39 8.92 -3.49
C VAL A 420 -25.18 8.64 -2.61
N SER A 421 -25.23 8.88 -1.30
CA SER A 421 -24.13 8.55 -0.38
C SER A 421 -23.79 7.06 -0.40
N LEU A 422 -24.78 6.17 -0.35
CA LEU A 422 -24.57 4.72 -0.45
C LEU A 422 -24.06 4.32 -1.84
N GLY A 423 -24.50 5.00 -2.91
CA GLY A 423 -23.98 4.82 -4.26
C GLY A 423 -22.51 5.22 -4.40
N ILE A 424 -22.08 6.31 -3.75
CA ILE A 424 -20.67 6.72 -3.71
C ILE A 424 -19.84 5.68 -2.96
N ILE A 425 -20.33 5.17 -1.83
CA ILE A 425 -19.67 4.09 -1.09
C ILE A 425 -19.53 2.85 -1.98
N ALA A 426 -20.61 2.42 -2.65
CA ALA A 426 -20.58 1.28 -3.56
C ALA A 426 -19.65 1.48 -4.76
N GLY A 427 -19.59 2.69 -5.31
CA GLY A 427 -18.64 3.05 -6.37
C GLY A 427 -17.20 2.93 -5.90
N ALA A 428 -16.89 3.44 -4.71
CA ALA A 428 -15.56 3.30 -4.11
C ALA A 428 -15.21 1.85 -3.76
N SER A 429 -16.19 1.05 -3.33
CA SER A 429 -16.07 -0.39 -3.08
C SER A 429 -15.66 -1.22 -4.31
N SER A 430 -15.75 -0.65 -5.52
CA SER A 430 -15.27 -1.32 -6.75
C SER A 430 -13.75 -1.27 -6.89
N VAL A 431 -13.08 -0.36 -6.17
CA VAL A 431 -11.65 -0.10 -6.28
C VAL A 431 -10.93 -0.05 -4.94
N ASP A 432 -11.66 -0.16 -3.84
CA ASP A 432 -11.13 -0.23 -2.47
C ASP A 432 -12.15 -0.91 -1.54
N TYR A 433 -11.91 -0.88 -0.22
CA TYR A 433 -12.71 -1.57 0.80
C TYR A 433 -13.28 -0.67 1.91
N PRO A 434 -13.98 0.44 1.61
CA PRO A 434 -14.37 1.44 2.60
C PRO A 434 -15.20 0.88 3.77
N LEU A 435 -16.00 -0.16 3.55
CA LEU A 435 -16.92 -0.70 4.56
C LEU A 435 -16.26 -1.55 5.65
N TYR A 436 -14.99 -1.96 5.48
CA TYR A 436 -14.28 -2.71 6.53
C TYR A 436 -13.78 -1.83 7.69
N GLY A 437 -13.83 -0.50 7.55
CA GLY A 437 -13.53 0.43 8.64
C GLY A 437 -14.77 0.78 9.47
N ALA A 438 -14.66 0.75 10.81
CA ALA A 438 -15.78 1.00 11.72
C ALA A 438 -16.43 2.38 11.51
N ALA A 439 -15.65 3.41 11.19
CA ALA A 439 -16.19 4.75 10.90
C ALA A 439 -17.13 4.75 9.68
N MET A 440 -16.72 4.07 8.61
CA MET A 440 -17.48 4.01 7.36
C MET A 440 -18.68 3.07 7.45
N SER A 441 -18.53 1.89 8.05
CA SER A 441 -19.65 0.97 8.25
C SER A 441 -20.71 1.58 9.18
N THR A 442 -20.31 2.21 10.28
CA THR A 442 -21.22 2.95 11.18
C THR A 442 -21.96 4.07 10.43
N THR A 443 -21.25 4.80 9.56
CA THR A 443 -21.86 5.83 8.70
C THR A 443 -22.88 5.23 7.73
N ALA A 444 -22.57 4.11 7.08
CA ALA A 444 -23.51 3.42 6.19
C ALA A 444 -24.74 2.92 6.95
N GLY A 445 -24.56 2.30 8.13
CA GLY A 445 -25.65 1.86 9.00
C GLY A 445 -26.54 3.03 9.43
N ALA A 446 -25.94 4.16 9.81
CA ALA A 446 -26.65 5.39 10.12
C ALA A 446 -27.51 5.88 8.94
N LEU A 447 -26.92 5.97 7.74
CA LEU A 447 -27.62 6.39 6.52
C LEU A 447 -28.83 5.48 6.21
N ILE A 448 -28.68 4.17 6.35
CA ILE A 448 -29.77 3.21 6.16
C ILE A 448 -30.86 3.42 7.21
N GLY A 449 -30.50 3.61 8.48
CA GLY A 449 -31.44 3.87 9.57
C GLY A 449 -32.30 5.12 9.34
N LEU A 450 -31.74 6.15 8.68
CA LEU A 450 -32.46 7.39 8.34
C LEU A 450 -33.61 7.20 7.35
N LEU A 451 -33.69 6.07 6.64
CA LEU A 451 -34.82 5.74 5.75
C LEU A 451 -36.10 5.37 6.51
N ALA A 452 -36.02 5.14 7.83
CA ALA A 452 -37.20 4.90 8.64
C ALA A 452 -38.08 6.17 8.73
N PRO A 453 -39.42 6.02 8.70
CA PRO A 453 -40.32 7.13 8.94
C PRO A 453 -40.07 7.77 10.31
N SER A 454 -40.30 9.08 10.42
CA SER A 454 -40.22 9.79 11.70
C SER A 454 -41.21 9.17 12.69
N PRO A 455 -40.79 8.77 13.91
CA PRO A 455 -41.69 8.09 14.85
C PRO A 455 -42.88 8.99 15.23
N SER A 456 -44.12 8.55 14.92
CA SER A 456 -45.33 9.24 15.38
C SER A 456 -45.54 8.97 16.88
N ARG A 457 -45.71 10.04 17.66
CA ARG A 457 -45.93 9.95 19.11
C ARG A 457 -47.30 9.35 19.40
N LYS A 458 -47.43 8.04 19.69
CA LYS A 458 -48.54 7.49 20.52
C LYS A 458 -48.43 6.01 20.96
N ARG A 459 -49.04 5.82 22.14
CA ARG A 459 -49.42 4.66 22.99
C ARG A 459 -48.34 3.67 23.47
N ARG A 460 -48.17 3.58 24.80
CA ARG A 460 -47.61 2.41 25.50
C ARG A 460 -48.50 1.20 25.21
N SER A 461 -47.90 0.06 24.90
CA SER A 461 -48.56 -1.25 24.95
C SER A 461 -47.87 -2.01 26.06
N ASP A 462 -48.65 -2.80 26.78
CA ASP A 462 -48.13 -3.69 27.79
C ASP A 462 -47.20 -4.72 27.14
N ILE A 463 -46.13 -5.06 27.87
CA ILE A 463 -45.14 -6.02 27.41
C ILE A 463 -45.80 -7.39 27.46
N THR A 464 -45.88 -8.06 26.32
CA THR A 464 -46.41 -9.44 26.29
C THR A 464 -45.41 -10.41 26.98
N PRO A 465 -45.88 -11.53 27.55
CA PRO A 465 -44.97 -12.54 28.12
C PRO A 465 -43.89 -13.02 27.14
N ARG A 466 -44.24 -13.15 25.84
CA ARG A 466 -43.31 -13.51 24.77
C ARG A 466 -42.21 -12.46 24.56
N GLU A 467 -42.56 -11.17 24.62
CA GLU A 467 -41.60 -10.08 24.53
C GLU A 467 -40.69 -9.99 25.78
N ARG A 468 -41.20 -10.36 26.95
CA ARG A 468 -40.39 -10.45 28.18
C ARG A 468 -39.29 -11.51 28.03
N TRP A 469 -39.63 -12.72 27.59
CA TRP A 469 -38.64 -13.77 27.32
C TRP A 469 -37.64 -13.39 26.22
N ALA A 470 -38.11 -12.78 25.13
CA ALA A 470 -37.23 -12.29 24.07
C ALA A 470 -36.22 -11.23 24.57
N ARG A 471 -36.60 -10.38 25.52
CA ARG A 471 -35.69 -9.41 26.15
C ARG A 471 -34.68 -10.07 27.08
N ILE A 472 -35.08 -11.08 27.85
CA ILE A 472 -34.16 -11.84 28.71
C ILE A 472 -33.13 -12.57 27.85
N ALA A 473 -33.58 -13.30 26.83
CA ALA A 473 -32.71 -13.98 25.87
C ALA A 473 -31.78 -12.99 25.15
N GLY A 474 -32.31 -11.85 24.70
CA GLY A 474 -31.52 -10.79 24.08
C GLY A 474 -30.48 -10.19 25.03
N GLY A 475 -30.82 -9.99 26.31
CA GLY A 475 -29.88 -9.55 27.35
C GLY A 475 -28.74 -10.53 27.55
N GLY A 476 -29.05 -11.84 27.64
CA GLY A 476 -28.04 -12.90 27.69
C GLY A 476 -27.12 -12.90 26.47
N ALA A 477 -27.69 -12.81 25.26
CA ALA A 477 -26.91 -12.75 24.03
C ALA A 477 -25.94 -11.56 24.00
N LEU A 478 -26.37 -10.37 24.47
CA LEU A 478 -25.50 -9.18 24.53
C LEU A 478 -24.37 -9.33 25.56
N ILE A 479 -24.59 -10.03 26.67
CA ILE A 479 -23.54 -10.38 27.63
C ILE A 479 -22.52 -11.32 26.97
N CYS A 480 -22.98 -12.37 26.29
CA CYS A 480 -22.11 -13.28 25.55
C CYS A 480 -21.28 -12.54 24.49
N LEU A 481 -21.89 -11.65 23.71
CA LEU A 481 -21.17 -10.81 22.73
C LEU A 481 -20.14 -9.89 23.38
N THR A 482 -20.44 -9.36 24.57
CA THR A 482 -19.51 -8.49 25.33
C THR A 482 -18.29 -9.28 25.80
N ILE A 483 -18.50 -10.47 26.37
CA ILE A 483 -17.43 -11.37 26.79
C ILE A 483 -16.58 -11.78 25.58
N TRP A 484 -17.24 -12.20 24.49
CA TRP A 484 -16.57 -12.60 23.26
C TRP A 484 -15.73 -11.47 22.65
N ALA A 485 -16.29 -10.27 22.50
CA ALA A 485 -15.56 -9.10 22.00
C ALA A 485 -14.36 -8.75 22.88
N THR A 486 -14.50 -8.88 24.20
CA THR A 486 -13.40 -8.65 25.14
C THR A 486 -12.30 -9.68 24.96
N MET A 487 -12.63 -10.98 24.91
CA MET A 487 -11.65 -12.06 24.68
C MET A 487 -10.91 -11.88 23.35
N VAL A 488 -11.63 -11.59 22.27
CA VAL A 488 -11.04 -11.38 20.93
C VAL A 488 -10.08 -10.20 20.92
N CYS A 489 -10.53 -9.02 21.34
CA CYS A 489 -9.72 -7.81 21.23
C CYS A 489 -8.52 -7.84 22.20
N TRP A 490 -8.69 -8.34 23.42
CA TRP A 490 -7.59 -8.47 24.36
C TRP A 490 -6.59 -9.55 23.95
N SER A 491 -7.05 -10.69 23.40
CA SER A 491 -6.15 -11.71 22.84
C SER A 491 -5.29 -11.12 21.71
N GLN A 492 -5.90 -10.36 20.80
CA GLN A 492 -5.16 -9.68 19.72
C GLN A 492 -4.17 -8.65 20.26
N HIS A 493 -4.55 -7.88 21.28
CA HIS A 493 -3.65 -6.92 21.91
C HIS A 493 -2.45 -7.63 22.56
N LEU A 494 -2.69 -8.68 23.34
CA LEU A 494 -1.65 -9.47 24.00
C LEU A 494 -0.67 -10.08 22.99
N LEU A 495 -1.19 -10.57 21.86
CA LEU A 495 -0.37 -11.07 20.75
C LEU A 495 0.54 -9.97 20.18
N LEU A 496 0.00 -8.77 19.92
CA LEU A 496 0.77 -7.63 19.42
C LEU A 496 1.81 -7.12 20.43
N THR A 497 1.58 -7.34 21.72
CA THR A 497 2.55 -7.00 22.78
C THR A 497 3.51 -8.15 23.14
N GLY A 498 3.51 -9.25 22.37
CA GLY A 498 4.46 -10.35 22.54
C GLY A 498 4.13 -11.35 23.67
N ASN A 499 2.85 -11.52 24.02
CA ASN A 499 2.41 -12.50 25.02
C ASN A 499 1.47 -13.55 24.39
N ALA A 500 2.01 -14.38 23.50
CA ALA A 500 1.24 -15.39 22.78
C ALA A 500 0.60 -16.44 23.72
N SER A 501 1.30 -16.82 24.79
CA SER A 501 0.80 -17.82 25.75
C SER A 501 -0.49 -17.38 26.47
N LEU A 502 -0.59 -16.10 26.88
CA LEU A 502 -1.79 -15.57 27.51
C LEU A 502 -2.87 -15.30 26.47
N ALA A 503 -2.49 -14.82 25.28
CA ALA A 503 -3.42 -14.63 24.17
C ALA A 503 -4.13 -15.93 23.77
N ALA A 504 -3.41 -17.04 23.69
CA ALA A 504 -3.93 -18.38 23.38
C ALA A 504 -4.83 -18.93 24.49
N ARG A 505 -4.49 -18.69 25.77
CA ARG A 505 -5.34 -19.07 26.92
C ARG A 505 -6.62 -18.24 27.00
N LEU A 506 -6.52 -16.93 26.75
CA LEU A 506 -7.67 -16.02 26.80
C LEU A 506 -8.64 -16.28 25.64
N GLN A 507 -8.12 -16.61 24.46
CA GLN A 507 -8.93 -16.95 23.30
C GLN A 507 -8.40 -18.21 22.61
N PRO A 508 -8.84 -19.41 23.02
CA PRO A 508 -8.39 -20.68 22.47
C PRO A 508 -8.66 -20.86 20.97
N LEU A 509 -9.58 -20.08 20.40
CA LEU A 509 -9.92 -20.08 18.97
C LEU A 509 -9.05 -19.12 18.13
N ASN A 510 -8.07 -18.45 18.73
CA ASN A 510 -7.14 -17.57 18.01
C ASN A 510 -5.95 -18.37 17.44
N ALA A 511 -6.09 -18.84 16.20
CA ALA A 511 -5.04 -19.60 15.51
C ALA A 511 -3.68 -18.89 15.50
N ALA A 512 -3.66 -17.56 15.29
CA ALA A 512 -2.44 -16.78 15.27
C ALA A 512 -1.70 -16.78 16.62
N ALA A 513 -2.44 -16.75 17.73
CA ALA A 513 -1.83 -16.85 19.06
C ALA A 513 -1.16 -18.21 19.29
N TRP A 514 -1.78 -19.30 18.83
CA TRP A 514 -1.20 -20.64 18.90
C TRP A 514 0.00 -20.81 17.95
N SER A 515 -0.07 -20.25 16.74
CA SER A 515 1.03 -20.27 15.77
C SER A 515 2.24 -19.49 16.30
N THR A 516 2.04 -18.30 16.87
CA THR A 516 3.12 -17.55 17.53
C THR A 516 3.69 -18.28 18.75
N LEU A 517 2.84 -18.89 19.58
CA LEU A 517 3.30 -19.70 20.71
C LEU A 517 4.13 -20.91 20.24
N ALA A 518 3.75 -21.56 19.13
CA ALA A 518 4.51 -22.66 18.56
C ALA A 518 5.92 -22.22 18.14
N ASN A 519 6.03 -21.05 17.51
CA ASN A 519 7.31 -20.46 17.11
C ASN A 519 8.17 -20.08 18.32
N GLU A 520 7.57 -19.50 19.36
CA GLU A 520 8.28 -19.18 20.62
C GLU A 520 8.88 -20.46 21.25
N ARG A 521 8.12 -21.56 21.24
CA ARG A 521 8.57 -22.86 21.78
C ARG A 521 9.63 -23.52 20.91
N GLU A 522 9.48 -23.44 19.59
CA GLU A 522 10.48 -23.93 18.64
C GLU A 522 11.82 -23.22 18.83
N ASN A 523 11.79 -21.88 18.93
CA ASN A 523 12.98 -21.06 19.18
C ASN A 523 13.63 -21.37 20.54
N ALA A 524 12.84 -21.82 21.52
CA ALA A 524 13.33 -22.26 22.83
C ALA A 524 13.82 -23.71 22.85
N GLY A 525 13.74 -24.45 21.74
CA GLY A 525 14.11 -25.88 21.67
C GLY A 525 13.10 -26.85 22.29
N ASP A 526 11.89 -26.39 22.63
CA ASP A 526 10.80 -27.23 23.17
C ASP A 526 9.99 -27.84 22.01
N ALA A 527 10.54 -28.89 21.39
CA ALA A 527 9.93 -29.57 20.24
C ALA A 527 8.50 -30.05 20.50
N ASP A 528 8.27 -30.67 21.66
CA ASP A 528 6.96 -31.21 22.03
C ASP A 528 5.93 -30.11 22.30
N GLY A 529 6.34 -29.05 23.00
CA GLY A 529 5.50 -27.87 23.22
C GLY A 529 5.15 -27.16 21.92
N SER A 530 6.14 -27.01 21.03
CA SER A 530 5.94 -26.45 19.70
C SER A 530 4.96 -27.27 18.88
N LEU A 531 5.15 -28.60 18.79
CA LEU A 531 4.28 -29.50 18.04
C LEU A 531 2.82 -29.46 18.52
N ARG A 532 2.60 -29.44 19.84
CA ARG A 532 1.24 -29.33 20.40
C ARG A 532 0.57 -28.01 20.03
N ALA A 533 1.27 -26.89 20.20
CA ALA A 533 0.73 -25.57 19.85
C ALA A 533 0.49 -25.44 18.34
N ALA A 534 1.40 -25.95 17.52
CA ALA A 534 1.32 -25.92 16.07
C ALA A 534 0.14 -26.75 15.54
N ARG A 535 -0.06 -27.97 16.06
CA ARG A 535 -1.23 -28.79 15.70
C ARG A 535 -2.55 -28.12 16.10
N HIS A 536 -2.59 -27.45 17.25
CA HIS A 536 -3.78 -26.70 17.66
C HIS A 536 -4.03 -25.49 16.74
N ALA A 537 -2.99 -24.78 16.33
CA ALA A 537 -3.10 -23.72 15.33
C ALA A 537 -3.63 -24.26 13.99
N LEU A 538 -3.08 -25.38 13.49
CA LEU A 538 -3.54 -26.02 12.23
C LEU A 538 -4.94 -26.63 12.31
N ALA A 539 -5.42 -26.99 13.50
CA ALA A 539 -6.82 -27.38 13.68
C ALA A 539 -7.78 -26.20 13.45
N LEU A 540 -7.30 -24.97 13.65
CA LEU A 540 -8.07 -23.73 13.50
C LEU A 540 -7.79 -22.99 12.18
N ASP A 541 -6.62 -23.17 11.57
CA ASP A 541 -6.21 -22.53 10.31
C ASP A 541 -5.18 -23.43 9.61
N LEU A 542 -5.64 -24.21 8.64
CA LEU A 542 -4.79 -25.15 7.89
C LEU A 542 -3.85 -24.47 6.90
N LEU A 543 -4.09 -23.20 6.58
CA LEU A 543 -3.22 -22.42 5.70
C LEU A 543 -2.21 -21.57 6.49
N ASP A 544 -2.03 -21.85 7.79
CA ASP A 544 -1.00 -21.22 8.61
C ASP A 544 0.38 -21.82 8.32
N ALA A 545 1.10 -21.19 7.40
CA ALA A 545 2.44 -21.63 6.98
C ALA A 545 3.44 -21.74 8.15
N SER A 546 3.38 -20.83 9.12
CA SER A 546 4.28 -20.86 10.27
C SER A 546 3.96 -22.00 11.23
N ALA A 547 2.68 -22.30 11.46
CA ALA A 547 2.29 -23.48 12.24
C ALA A 547 2.67 -24.77 11.51
N LEU A 548 2.48 -24.83 10.19
CA LEU A 548 2.88 -26.01 9.39
C LEU A 548 4.38 -26.26 9.47
N ARG A 549 5.18 -25.20 9.33
CA ARG A 549 6.62 -25.25 9.54
C ARG A 549 6.97 -25.80 10.92
N ALA A 550 6.37 -25.26 11.98
CA ALA A 550 6.65 -25.70 13.34
C ALA A 550 6.37 -27.20 13.54
N VAL A 551 5.32 -27.76 12.91
CA VAL A 551 5.09 -29.22 12.89
C VAL A 551 6.24 -29.95 12.20
N GLY A 552 6.66 -29.49 11.03
CA GLY A 552 7.75 -30.11 10.27
C GLY A 552 9.07 -30.08 11.05
N MET A 553 9.44 -28.93 11.59
CA MET A 553 10.66 -28.74 12.39
C MET A 553 10.66 -29.58 13.66
N ALA A 554 9.54 -29.67 14.37
CA ALA A 554 9.43 -30.52 15.55
C ALA A 554 9.59 -32.01 15.21
N ARG A 555 9.03 -32.48 14.08
CA ARG A 555 9.23 -33.87 13.61
C ARG A 555 10.70 -34.16 13.29
N LEU A 556 11.39 -33.22 12.61
CA LEU A 556 12.82 -33.35 12.35
C LEU A 556 13.63 -33.44 13.65
N GLN A 557 13.31 -32.62 14.66
CA GLN A 557 13.95 -32.65 15.98
C GLN A 557 13.67 -33.95 16.74
N GLN A 558 12.50 -34.55 16.54
CA GLN A 558 12.11 -35.85 17.12
C GLN A 558 12.67 -37.06 16.34
N GLY A 559 13.41 -36.85 15.25
CA GLY A 559 14.03 -37.92 14.45
C GLY A 559 13.20 -38.43 13.28
N ASP A 560 11.97 -37.94 13.08
CA ASP A 560 11.14 -38.25 11.90
C ASP A 560 11.56 -37.38 10.71
N GLN A 561 12.68 -37.75 10.08
CA GLN A 561 13.27 -37.00 8.96
C GLN A 561 12.33 -36.95 7.75
N ALA A 562 11.74 -38.09 7.38
CA ALA A 562 10.88 -38.19 6.19
C ALA A 562 9.56 -37.44 6.39
N GLY A 563 8.89 -37.62 7.54
CA GLY A 563 7.65 -36.93 7.83
C GLY A 563 7.84 -35.43 8.07
N GLY A 564 8.95 -35.03 8.70
CA GLY A 564 9.28 -33.61 8.88
C GLY A 564 9.56 -32.90 7.54
N ALA A 565 10.36 -33.53 6.66
CA ALA A 565 10.66 -32.99 5.34
C ALA A 565 9.40 -32.90 4.46
N ALA A 566 8.54 -33.92 4.46
CA ALA A 566 7.28 -33.90 3.70
C ALA A 566 6.37 -32.73 4.12
N VAL A 567 6.25 -32.47 5.43
CA VAL A 567 5.47 -31.33 5.95
C VAL A 567 6.07 -30.00 5.52
N LEU A 568 7.39 -29.84 5.57
CA LEU A 568 8.07 -28.60 5.18
C LEU A 568 7.98 -28.34 3.67
N MET A 569 8.06 -29.39 2.84
CA MET A 569 7.87 -29.28 1.40
C MET A 569 6.45 -28.80 1.05
N LEU A 570 5.43 -29.27 1.78
CA LEU A 570 4.06 -28.80 1.60
C LEU A 570 3.90 -27.32 1.98
N GLY A 571 4.67 -26.83 2.96
CA GLY A 571 4.74 -25.41 3.30
C GLY A 571 5.13 -24.50 2.12
N ALA A 572 5.84 -25.02 1.11
CA ALA A 572 6.17 -24.29 -0.11
C ALA A 572 4.94 -23.87 -0.93
N GLN A 573 3.82 -24.59 -0.78
CA GLN A 573 2.55 -24.33 -1.48
C GLN A 573 1.67 -23.31 -0.73
N LEU A 574 1.96 -23.03 0.55
CA LEU A 574 1.21 -22.05 1.35
C LEU A 574 1.63 -20.59 1.11
N GLY A 575 2.59 -20.37 0.21
CA GLY A 575 3.06 -19.05 -0.21
C GLY A 575 4.54 -18.81 0.09
N TRP A 576 4.96 -17.56 -0.10
CA TRP A 576 6.38 -17.17 -0.12
C TRP A 576 6.89 -16.57 1.20
N ARG A 577 5.99 -16.32 2.14
CA ARG A 577 6.22 -15.36 3.24
C ARG A 577 6.73 -15.97 4.54
N ASP A 578 6.64 -17.28 4.74
CA ASP A 578 7.25 -17.93 5.91
C ASP A 578 8.75 -18.13 5.66
N ALA A 579 9.55 -17.22 6.24
CA ALA A 579 10.97 -17.10 5.93
C ALA A 579 11.78 -18.36 6.25
N PHE A 580 11.51 -18.97 7.40
CA PHE A 580 12.21 -20.17 7.84
C PHE A 580 11.92 -21.37 6.93
N THR A 581 10.69 -21.51 6.42
CA THR A 581 10.38 -22.53 5.40
C THR A 581 11.16 -22.26 4.13
N GLN A 582 11.22 -21.00 3.66
CA GLN A 582 11.99 -20.68 2.46
C GLN A 582 13.49 -20.96 2.67
N ILE A 583 14.07 -20.63 3.82
CA ILE A 583 15.49 -20.92 4.14
C ILE A 583 15.76 -22.42 4.12
N TRP A 584 14.92 -23.22 4.76
CA TRP A 584 15.06 -24.67 4.75
C TRP A 584 14.99 -25.22 3.32
N LEU A 585 14.03 -24.74 2.51
CA LEU A 585 13.90 -25.11 1.10
C LEU A 585 15.12 -24.69 0.28
N VAL A 586 15.72 -23.52 0.53
CA VAL A 586 16.98 -23.10 -0.10
C VAL A 586 18.07 -24.12 0.21
N GLN A 587 18.27 -24.47 1.48
CA GLN A 587 19.32 -25.40 1.89
C GLN A 587 19.16 -26.79 1.26
N GLN A 588 17.95 -27.35 1.30
CA GLN A 588 17.66 -28.65 0.70
C GLN A 588 17.85 -28.63 -0.83
N SER A 589 17.42 -27.56 -1.48
CA SER A 589 17.52 -27.45 -2.95
C SER A 589 18.95 -27.25 -3.40
N LEU A 590 19.76 -26.49 -2.66
CA LEU A 590 21.19 -26.36 -2.92
C LEU A 590 21.91 -27.70 -2.75
N ALA A 591 21.61 -28.43 -1.68
CA ALA A 591 22.18 -29.76 -1.44
C ALA A 591 21.80 -30.77 -2.53
N ALA A 592 20.60 -30.65 -3.10
CA ALA A 592 20.11 -31.50 -4.18
C ALA A 592 20.52 -31.02 -5.59
N GLY A 593 21.25 -29.91 -5.74
CA GLY A 593 21.60 -29.32 -7.04
C GLY A 593 20.40 -28.70 -7.79
N ALA A 594 19.27 -28.51 -7.14
CA ALA A 594 18.05 -27.92 -7.69
C ALA A 594 18.09 -26.38 -7.68
N TYR A 595 19.07 -25.80 -8.39
CA TYR A 595 19.39 -24.37 -8.32
C TYR A 595 18.23 -23.44 -8.73
N GLY A 596 17.43 -23.82 -9.73
CA GLY A 596 16.26 -23.03 -10.14
C GLY A 596 15.26 -22.83 -8.99
N PHE A 597 14.96 -23.90 -8.25
CA PHE A 597 14.08 -23.81 -7.09
C PHE A 597 14.74 -23.02 -5.96
N ALA A 598 16.03 -23.26 -5.67
CA ALA A 598 16.76 -22.51 -4.65
C ALA A 598 16.73 -20.99 -4.91
N VAL A 599 17.01 -20.57 -6.15
CA VAL A 599 17.02 -19.16 -6.54
C VAL A 599 15.64 -18.51 -6.41
N GLN A 600 14.54 -19.21 -6.72
CA GLN A 600 13.19 -18.68 -6.50
C GLN A 600 12.90 -18.43 -5.01
N ARG A 601 13.37 -19.31 -4.12
CA ARG A 601 13.20 -19.17 -2.67
C ARG A 601 14.08 -18.03 -2.12
N ILE A 602 15.29 -17.85 -2.66
CA ILE A 602 16.15 -16.70 -2.37
C ILE A 602 15.48 -15.40 -2.86
N ASP A 603 14.94 -15.37 -4.08
CA ASP A 603 14.22 -14.23 -4.64
C ASP A 603 13.05 -13.82 -3.73
N ALA A 604 12.28 -14.79 -3.22
CA ALA A 604 11.19 -14.52 -2.29
C ALA A 604 11.66 -13.75 -1.05
N LEU A 605 12.74 -14.22 -0.40
CA LEU A 605 13.29 -13.61 0.80
C LEU A 605 13.89 -12.22 0.53
N LEU A 606 14.55 -12.03 -0.61
CA LEU A 606 15.07 -10.74 -1.04
C LEU A 606 13.94 -9.73 -1.30
N ARG A 607 12.85 -10.14 -1.97
CA ARG A 607 11.68 -9.30 -2.25
C ARG A 607 10.92 -8.91 -0.99
N THR A 608 10.86 -9.77 0.02
CA THR A 608 10.25 -9.44 1.33
C THR A 608 11.20 -8.70 2.25
N GLN A 609 12.43 -8.38 1.80
CA GLN A 609 13.49 -7.76 2.61
C GLN A 609 13.82 -8.54 3.89
N THR A 610 13.61 -9.86 3.86
CA THR A 610 13.84 -10.73 5.01
C THR A 610 15.21 -11.39 4.87
N LEU A 611 16.09 -11.20 5.86
CA LEU A 611 17.46 -11.72 5.83
C LEU A 611 18.22 -11.33 4.54
N PHE A 612 18.02 -10.10 4.07
CA PHE A 612 18.51 -9.64 2.77
C PHE A 612 20.03 -9.86 2.62
N GLU A 613 20.82 -9.42 3.59
CA GLU A 613 22.28 -9.55 3.57
C GLU A 613 22.71 -11.02 3.56
N GLN A 614 22.06 -11.88 4.35
CA GLN A 614 22.37 -13.31 4.39
C GLN A 614 22.04 -13.98 3.05
N MET A 615 20.93 -13.60 2.41
CA MET A 615 20.52 -14.16 1.14
C MET A 615 21.41 -13.70 -0.02
N ILE A 616 21.81 -12.43 -0.04
CA ILE A 616 22.81 -11.92 -1.01
C ILE A 616 24.15 -12.64 -0.83
N ALA A 617 24.56 -12.96 0.40
CA ALA A 617 25.80 -13.69 0.65
C ALA A 617 25.80 -15.15 0.12
N LEU A 618 24.65 -15.73 -0.21
CA LEU A 618 24.54 -17.06 -0.83
C LEU A 618 24.69 -17.05 -2.36
N LEU A 619 24.64 -15.88 -2.99
CA LEU A 619 24.69 -15.76 -4.45
C LEU A 619 26.07 -16.01 -5.09
N PRO A 620 27.22 -15.65 -4.48
CA PRO A 620 28.52 -15.94 -5.09
C PRO A 620 28.79 -17.40 -5.44
N PRO A 621 28.61 -18.39 -4.53
CA PRO A 621 28.83 -19.79 -4.88
C PRO A 621 27.82 -20.28 -5.94
N LEU A 622 26.59 -19.75 -5.93
CA LEU A 622 25.59 -20.02 -6.97
C LEU A 622 26.00 -19.49 -8.35
N MET A 623 26.64 -18.32 -8.39
CA MET A 623 27.15 -17.72 -9.63
C MET A 623 28.35 -18.49 -10.18
N ALA A 624 29.21 -19.02 -9.32
CA ALA A 624 30.39 -19.78 -9.74
C ALA A 624 30.01 -21.08 -10.47
N GLU A 625 28.91 -21.72 -10.07
CA GLU A 625 28.41 -22.94 -10.70
C GLU A 625 27.63 -22.65 -12.00
N PRO A 626 27.94 -23.27 -13.16
CA PRO A 626 27.27 -22.97 -14.43
C PRO A 626 25.74 -23.07 -14.40
N SER A 627 25.18 -24.14 -13.82
CA SER A 627 23.73 -24.32 -13.69
C SER A 627 23.10 -23.34 -12.70
N GLY A 628 23.82 -23.00 -11.63
CA GLY A 628 23.38 -21.97 -10.67
C GLY A 628 23.34 -20.58 -11.30
N ARG A 629 24.36 -20.25 -12.09
CA ARG A 629 24.48 -19.00 -12.85
C ARG A 629 23.34 -18.84 -13.85
N GLN A 630 23.01 -19.90 -14.60
CA GLN A 630 21.90 -19.90 -15.54
C GLN A 630 20.56 -19.65 -14.82
N ALA A 631 20.32 -20.35 -13.70
CA ALA A 631 19.12 -20.17 -12.89
C ALA A 631 19.01 -18.75 -12.32
N LEU A 632 20.12 -18.17 -11.86
CA LEU A 632 20.17 -16.79 -11.38
C LEU A 632 19.90 -15.79 -12.51
N ALA A 633 20.49 -15.98 -13.69
CA ALA A 633 20.26 -15.15 -14.86
C ALA A 633 18.80 -15.18 -15.32
N GLU A 634 18.18 -16.37 -15.32
CA GLU A 634 16.75 -16.54 -15.61
C GLU A 634 15.89 -15.77 -14.61
N GLN A 635 16.14 -15.94 -13.31
CA GLN A 635 15.36 -15.25 -12.28
C GLN A 635 15.51 -13.72 -12.37
N MET A 636 16.73 -13.23 -12.61
CA MET A 636 16.97 -11.81 -12.82
C MET A 636 16.35 -11.29 -14.12
N GLY A 637 16.03 -12.16 -15.08
CA GLY A 637 15.27 -11.84 -16.30
C GLY A 637 13.83 -11.39 -16.04
N TYR A 638 13.27 -11.67 -14.86
CA TYR A 638 11.99 -11.12 -14.40
C TYR A 638 12.08 -9.72 -13.79
N ASP A 639 13.26 -9.08 -13.86
CA ASP A 639 13.53 -7.72 -13.36
C ASP A 639 13.17 -7.54 -11.86
N PRO A 640 13.72 -8.38 -10.96
CA PRO A 640 13.45 -8.26 -9.53
C PRO A 640 13.97 -6.93 -8.96
N GLY A 641 13.21 -6.31 -8.04
CA GLY A 641 13.57 -5.02 -7.45
C GLY A 641 14.90 -5.00 -6.69
N TRP A 642 15.43 -6.16 -6.27
CA TRP A 642 16.73 -6.27 -5.60
C TRP A 642 17.92 -6.37 -6.57
N ARG A 643 17.69 -6.46 -7.88
CA ARG A 643 18.74 -6.64 -8.91
C ARG A 643 19.80 -5.54 -8.90
N ILE A 644 19.39 -4.28 -8.73
CA ILE A 644 20.33 -3.14 -8.59
C ILE A 644 21.12 -3.25 -7.28
N SER A 645 20.46 -3.57 -6.18
CA SER A 645 21.12 -3.77 -4.88
C SER A 645 22.15 -4.89 -4.94
N PHE A 646 21.85 -5.97 -5.66
CA PHE A 646 22.81 -7.05 -5.91
C PHE A 646 24.08 -6.53 -6.60
N PHE A 647 23.97 -5.81 -7.72
CA PHE A 647 25.14 -5.26 -8.40
C PHE A 647 25.92 -4.27 -7.53
N ASN A 648 25.20 -3.47 -6.73
CA ASN A 648 25.83 -2.56 -5.79
C ASN A 648 26.60 -3.29 -4.68
N THR A 649 26.08 -4.40 -4.18
CA THR A 649 26.77 -5.25 -3.19
C THR A 649 27.95 -5.99 -3.82
N ALA A 650 27.78 -6.54 -5.03
CA ALA A 650 28.84 -7.20 -5.78
C ALA A 650 30.01 -6.24 -6.07
N ALA A 651 29.74 -4.95 -6.31
CA ALA A 651 30.78 -3.94 -6.49
C ALA A 651 31.63 -3.69 -5.23
N ARG A 652 31.10 -3.95 -4.03
CA ARG A 652 31.73 -3.59 -2.75
C ARG A 652 32.29 -4.79 -1.98
N SER A 653 31.82 -5.99 -2.28
CA SER A 653 32.09 -7.20 -1.49
C SER A 653 33.18 -8.07 -2.09
N GLN A 654 34.10 -8.56 -1.24
CA GLN A 654 35.22 -9.42 -1.65
C GLN A 654 34.79 -10.82 -2.12
N GLY A 655 33.54 -11.23 -1.85
CA GLY A 655 33.05 -12.57 -2.20
C GLY A 655 32.72 -12.77 -3.68
N TYR A 656 32.67 -11.72 -4.49
CA TYR A 656 32.24 -11.77 -5.90
C TYR A 656 33.43 -11.72 -6.84
N ALA A 657 33.78 -12.86 -7.44
CA ALA A 657 34.81 -12.91 -8.46
C ALA A 657 34.35 -12.19 -9.75
N LEU A 658 35.25 -11.38 -10.32
CA LEU A 658 34.96 -10.60 -11.52
C LEU A 658 34.64 -11.49 -12.73
N SER A 659 35.32 -12.64 -12.87
CA SER A 659 35.05 -13.64 -13.91
C SER A 659 33.63 -14.18 -13.83
N ASP A 660 33.13 -14.45 -12.62
CA ASP A 660 31.79 -15.00 -12.44
C ASP A 660 30.71 -13.96 -12.72
N LEU A 661 30.98 -12.71 -12.35
CA LEU A 661 30.14 -11.58 -12.69
C LEU A 661 30.06 -11.38 -14.22
N PHE A 662 31.18 -11.45 -14.95
CA PHE A 662 31.15 -11.35 -16.41
C PHE A 662 30.34 -12.46 -17.06
N ALA A 663 30.52 -13.70 -16.62
CA ALA A 663 29.74 -14.81 -17.11
C ALA A 663 28.25 -14.66 -16.79
N LEU A 664 27.89 -14.15 -15.61
CA LEU A 664 26.50 -13.83 -15.27
C LEU A 664 25.93 -12.74 -16.20
N LEU A 665 26.66 -11.64 -16.41
CA LEU A 665 26.25 -10.56 -17.32
C LEU A 665 26.05 -11.08 -18.76
N ALA A 666 26.92 -11.98 -19.22
CA ALA A 666 26.82 -12.62 -20.52
C ALA A 666 25.55 -13.50 -20.64
N GLU A 667 25.21 -14.27 -19.61
CA GLU A 667 23.95 -15.03 -19.59
C GLU A 667 22.72 -14.13 -19.56
N MET A 668 22.74 -13.10 -18.70
CA MET A 668 21.62 -12.15 -18.59
C MET A 668 21.37 -11.39 -19.88
N ARG A 669 22.42 -11.13 -20.69
CA ARG A 669 22.28 -10.48 -22.00
C ARG A 669 21.46 -11.29 -22.99
N LYS A 670 21.39 -12.62 -22.84
CA LYS A 670 20.56 -13.51 -23.67
C LYS A 670 19.09 -13.52 -23.22
N GLY A 671 18.81 -13.04 -22.01
CA GLY A 671 17.48 -13.06 -21.40
C GLY A 671 16.53 -11.97 -21.89
N PRO A 672 15.25 -12.03 -21.46
CA PRO A 672 14.20 -11.12 -21.92
C PRO A 672 14.36 -9.67 -21.41
N LYS A 673 15.06 -9.50 -20.28
CA LYS A 673 15.39 -8.18 -19.68
C LYS A 673 16.90 -8.08 -19.44
N PRO A 674 17.69 -7.75 -20.48
CA PRO A 674 19.14 -7.61 -20.35
C PRO A 674 19.56 -6.61 -19.28
N VAL A 675 20.79 -6.75 -18.77
CA VAL A 675 21.40 -5.76 -17.87
C VAL A 675 21.56 -4.43 -18.57
N ARG A 676 21.26 -3.35 -17.86
CA ARG A 676 21.43 -1.98 -18.35
C ARG A 676 22.66 -1.31 -17.75
N PRO A 677 23.23 -0.28 -18.42
CA PRO A 677 24.44 0.35 -17.93
C PRO A 677 24.28 1.10 -16.62
N ASP A 678 23.09 1.58 -16.29
CA ASP A 678 22.78 2.24 -15.01
C ASP A 678 22.85 1.27 -13.83
N GLU A 679 22.42 0.02 -14.01
CA GLU A 679 22.43 -1.01 -12.96
C GLU A 679 23.85 -1.40 -12.52
N THR A 680 24.83 -1.29 -13.43
CA THR A 680 26.23 -1.68 -13.19
C THR A 680 27.17 -0.49 -13.00
N ALA A 681 26.63 0.72 -12.90
CA ALA A 681 27.44 1.95 -12.82
C ALA A 681 28.43 1.93 -11.65
N LEU A 682 28.02 1.40 -10.48
CA LEU A 682 28.88 1.31 -9.31
C LEU A 682 30.02 0.30 -9.50
N ILE A 683 29.76 -0.84 -10.15
CA ILE A 683 30.79 -1.85 -10.47
C ILE A 683 31.88 -1.19 -11.31
N ARG A 684 31.49 -0.48 -12.37
CA ARG A 684 32.43 0.26 -13.22
C ARG A 684 33.21 1.29 -12.39
N ALA A 685 32.53 2.06 -11.55
CA ALA A 685 33.17 3.07 -10.73
C ALA A 685 34.25 2.49 -9.81
N VAL A 686 33.95 1.38 -9.13
CA VAL A 686 34.92 0.70 -8.25
C VAL A 686 36.11 0.16 -9.05
N LEU A 687 35.85 -0.51 -10.17
CA LEU A 687 36.92 -1.02 -11.06
C LEU A 687 37.83 0.11 -11.55
N GLY A 688 37.26 1.25 -11.96
CA GLY A 688 38.04 2.42 -12.39
C GLY A 688 38.86 3.05 -11.28
N GLN A 689 38.37 3.05 -10.04
CA GLN A 689 39.14 3.51 -8.86
C GLN A 689 40.30 2.56 -8.54
N GLN A 690 40.15 1.28 -8.81
CA GLN A 690 41.19 0.25 -8.64
C GLN A 690 42.16 0.17 -9.82
N GLY A 691 41.94 0.99 -10.85
CA GLY A 691 42.75 0.97 -12.07
C GLY A 691 42.35 -0.14 -13.07
N HIS A 692 41.33 -0.96 -12.82
CA HIS A 692 40.89 -2.02 -13.73
C HIS A 692 40.02 -1.49 -14.89
N TYR A 693 40.58 -0.64 -15.72
CA TYR A 693 39.85 0.07 -16.79
C TYR A 693 39.34 -0.84 -17.91
N GLY A 694 40.11 -1.86 -18.29
CA GLY A 694 39.68 -2.87 -19.27
C GLY A 694 38.44 -3.63 -18.80
N ALA A 695 38.44 -4.10 -17.55
CA ALA A 695 37.31 -4.77 -16.93
C ALA A 695 36.07 -3.87 -16.86
N ALA A 696 36.23 -2.60 -16.47
CA ALA A 696 35.11 -1.66 -16.44
C ALA A 696 34.46 -1.46 -17.82
N ARG A 697 35.26 -1.50 -18.89
CA ARG A 697 34.76 -1.45 -20.26
C ARG A 697 34.07 -2.75 -20.69
N GLU A 698 34.56 -3.91 -20.27
CA GLU A 698 33.85 -5.17 -20.49
C GLU A 698 32.48 -5.17 -19.80
N VAL A 699 32.39 -4.66 -18.56
CA VAL A 699 31.11 -4.49 -17.86
C VAL A 699 30.19 -3.54 -18.64
N TRP A 700 30.73 -2.42 -19.16
CA TRP A 700 29.98 -1.48 -20.00
C TRP A 700 29.36 -2.18 -21.22
N LEU A 701 30.14 -2.92 -21.98
CA LEU A 701 29.67 -3.61 -23.18
C LEU A 701 28.71 -4.77 -22.85
N ALA A 702 28.96 -5.49 -21.75
CA ALA A 702 28.12 -6.59 -21.30
C ALA A 702 26.75 -6.10 -20.78
N SER A 703 26.72 -4.90 -20.19
CA SER A 703 25.49 -4.23 -19.70
C SER A 703 24.76 -3.41 -20.78
N GLY A 704 25.02 -3.67 -22.07
CA GLY A 704 24.32 -3.00 -23.17
C GLY A 704 24.84 -1.60 -23.52
N GLY A 705 25.97 -1.19 -22.95
CA GLY A 705 26.68 0.01 -23.35
C GLY A 705 27.21 -0.11 -24.79
N HIS A 706 27.24 1.01 -25.50
CA HIS A 706 27.73 1.09 -26.87
C HIS A 706 28.99 1.97 -26.95
N GLY A 707 29.89 1.65 -27.88
CA GLY A 707 31.09 2.45 -28.11
C GLY A 707 32.04 2.51 -26.92
N ASN A 708 32.61 3.69 -26.70
CA ASN A 708 33.60 3.95 -25.66
C ASN A 708 32.92 4.26 -24.31
N LEU A 709 33.55 3.86 -23.21
CA LEU A 709 33.10 4.23 -21.87
C LEU A 709 33.55 5.67 -21.56
N ALA A 710 32.67 6.63 -21.84
CA ALA A 710 32.86 8.07 -21.66
C ALA A 710 31.49 8.80 -21.61
N ASP A 711 31.50 10.10 -21.25
CA ASP A 711 30.32 11.00 -21.28
C ASP A 711 30.58 12.15 -22.27
N PRO A 712 30.58 11.87 -23.58
CA PRO A 712 30.99 12.86 -24.58
C PRO A 712 30.05 14.06 -24.71
N GLY A 713 28.78 13.92 -24.32
CA GLY A 713 27.74 14.94 -24.48
C GLY A 713 27.38 15.68 -23.19
N PHE A 714 28.15 15.52 -22.10
CA PHE A 714 27.87 16.16 -20.82
C PHE A 714 26.46 15.84 -20.26
N GLU A 715 25.91 14.67 -20.62
CA GLU A 715 24.50 14.33 -20.36
C GLU A 715 24.31 13.70 -18.97
N THR A 716 25.39 13.16 -18.39
CA THR A 716 25.28 12.43 -17.12
C THR A 716 25.19 13.34 -15.90
N GLN A 717 25.55 14.63 -16.00
CA GLN A 717 25.65 15.51 -14.84
C GLN A 717 25.23 16.96 -15.08
N THR A 718 24.74 17.57 -13.99
CA THR A 718 24.38 18.99 -13.96
C THR A 718 25.35 19.83 -13.13
N ASN A 719 26.02 19.21 -12.16
CA ASN A 719 26.95 19.84 -11.21
C ASN A 719 28.28 19.06 -11.15
N PHE A 720 29.38 19.73 -11.51
CA PHE A 720 30.71 19.13 -11.65
C PHE A 720 31.55 19.15 -10.35
N THR A 721 31.02 19.71 -9.25
CA THR A 721 31.76 19.92 -7.99
C THR A 721 31.56 18.80 -6.95
N THR A 722 30.51 17.99 -7.05
CA THR A 722 30.11 17.01 -6.02
C THR A 722 30.10 15.56 -6.49
N SER A 723 30.67 15.25 -7.67
CA SER A 723 30.58 13.92 -8.25
C SER A 723 31.64 12.92 -7.75
N THR A 724 31.26 11.67 -7.59
CA THR A 724 32.08 10.59 -6.97
C THR A 724 32.39 9.41 -7.92
N GLY A 725 32.14 9.53 -9.23
CA GLY A 725 32.43 8.47 -10.22
C GLY A 725 33.63 8.78 -11.14
N PRO A 726 34.39 7.78 -11.65
CA PRO A 726 35.55 8.01 -12.51
C PRO A 726 35.21 8.34 -13.97
N TYR A 727 34.13 7.78 -14.53
CA TYR A 727 33.75 7.92 -15.96
C TYR A 727 32.82 9.08 -16.25
N VAL A 728 32.96 10.16 -15.49
CA VAL A 728 32.14 11.36 -15.60
C VAL A 728 33.04 12.58 -15.47
N TRP A 729 32.58 13.73 -15.97
CA TRP A 729 33.36 14.96 -15.90
C TRP A 729 33.49 15.47 -14.46
N GLN A 730 34.71 15.85 -14.09
CA GLN A 730 35.09 16.39 -12.78
C GLN A 730 35.83 17.71 -12.94
N ALA A 731 35.45 18.72 -12.16
CA ALA A 731 36.14 20.00 -12.12
C ALA A 731 37.50 19.89 -11.42
N THR A 732 38.53 20.46 -12.04
CA THR A 732 39.92 20.45 -11.56
C THR A 732 40.25 21.59 -10.60
N GLN A 733 39.30 22.48 -10.32
CA GLN A 733 39.46 23.69 -9.49
C GLN A 733 40.52 24.66 -10.02
N LEU A 734 40.59 24.85 -11.35
CA LEU A 734 41.49 25.84 -11.96
C LEU A 734 41.08 27.27 -11.52
N PRO A 735 41.96 28.04 -10.84
CA PRO A 735 41.62 29.39 -10.37
C PRO A 735 41.20 30.31 -11.50
N GLY A 736 40.28 31.23 -11.22
CA GLY A 736 39.79 32.19 -12.22
C GLY A 736 38.82 31.62 -13.25
N THR A 737 38.46 30.33 -13.15
CA THR A 737 37.53 29.67 -14.07
C THR A 737 36.23 29.22 -13.41
N SER A 738 35.13 29.26 -14.16
CA SER A 738 33.85 28.70 -13.75
C SER A 738 33.25 27.88 -14.88
N VAL A 739 32.63 26.76 -14.51
CA VAL A 739 32.10 25.77 -15.45
C VAL A 739 30.68 25.41 -15.03
N ARG A 740 29.74 25.50 -15.96
CA ARG A 740 28.33 25.12 -15.74
C ARG A 740 27.79 24.36 -16.94
N SER A 741 26.93 23.37 -16.69
CA SER A 741 26.14 22.74 -17.77
C SER A 741 24.86 23.52 -17.99
N ASP A 742 24.43 23.68 -19.23
CA ASP A 742 23.15 24.31 -19.58
C ASP A 742 22.49 23.57 -20.75
N ARG A 743 21.16 23.71 -20.89
CA ARG A 743 20.47 23.23 -22.10
C ARG A 743 20.76 24.19 -23.23
N ALA A 744 21.48 23.72 -24.24
CA ALA A 744 21.89 24.57 -25.33
C ALA A 744 20.78 24.70 -26.38
N GLY A 745 20.57 25.91 -26.89
CA GLY A 745 19.76 26.13 -28.09
C GLY A 745 20.58 25.84 -29.35
N SER A 746 19.90 25.65 -30.49
CA SER A 746 20.54 25.55 -31.80
C SER A 746 21.56 26.68 -32.01
N PRO A 747 22.79 26.40 -32.45
CA PRO A 747 23.22 25.20 -33.20
C PRO A 747 23.83 24.06 -32.37
N LEU A 748 23.88 24.19 -31.04
CA LEU A 748 24.32 23.12 -30.13
C LEU A 748 23.13 22.20 -29.79
N SER A 749 23.38 20.98 -29.32
CA SER A 749 22.32 19.99 -29.09
C SER A 749 22.41 19.38 -27.70
N GLY A 750 21.27 19.05 -27.09
CA GLY A 750 21.26 18.47 -25.74
C GLY A 750 21.76 19.43 -24.67
N ARG A 751 22.75 18.99 -23.88
CA ARG A 751 23.42 19.80 -22.86
C ARG A 751 24.81 20.21 -23.35
N ALA A 752 25.12 21.50 -23.25
CA ALA A 752 26.47 22.02 -23.52
C ALA A 752 27.09 22.62 -22.26
N LEU A 753 28.41 22.74 -22.30
CA LEU A 753 29.22 23.27 -21.23
C LEU A 753 29.53 24.76 -21.45
N ALA A 754 29.07 25.63 -20.56
CA ALA A 754 29.54 27.01 -20.51
C ALA A 754 30.77 27.12 -19.61
N VAL A 755 31.89 27.53 -20.20
CA VAL A 755 33.16 27.78 -19.52
C VAL A 755 33.44 29.27 -19.56
N ALA A 756 33.64 29.88 -18.40
CA ALA A 756 34.10 31.27 -18.29
C ALA A 756 35.45 31.32 -17.57
N SER A 757 36.36 32.17 -18.05
CA SER A 757 37.72 32.35 -17.52
C SER A 757 38.06 33.84 -17.45
N ASP A 758 38.79 34.25 -16.42
CA ASP A 758 39.39 35.59 -16.32
C ASP A 758 40.63 35.77 -17.21
N GLY A 759 41.12 34.68 -17.81
CA GLY A 759 42.28 34.66 -18.72
C GLY A 759 43.63 34.45 -18.04
N ALA A 760 43.70 34.41 -16.71
CA ALA A 760 44.97 34.41 -15.98
C ALA A 760 45.66 33.03 -15.90
N ALA A 761 44.91 31.94 -16.06
CA ALA A 761 45.42 30.58 -15.92
C ALA A 761 45.13 29.71 -17.16
N ALA A 762 46.13 28.94 -17.60
CA ALA A 762 45.94 27.84 -18.54
C ALA A 762 45.94 26.50 -17.80
N GLY A 763 45.12 25.57 -18.26
CA GLY A 763 45.10 24.23 -17.69
C GLY A 763 43.79 23.50 -17.95
N ALA A 764 43.70 22.29 -17.42
CA ALA A 764 42.46 21.52 -17.45
C ALA A 764 41.41 22.24 -16.59
N VAL A 765 40.19 22.42 -17.12
CA VAL A 765 39.01 22.91 -16.38
C VAL A 765 38.06 21.78 -16.00
N LEU A 766 38.02 20.74 -16.84
CA LEU A 766 37.33 19.49 -16.57
C LEU A 766 38.22 18.32 -16.96
N THR A 767 38.09 17.23 -16.21
CA THR A 767 38.71 15.94 -16.52
C THR A 767 37.69 14.83 -16.44
N GLN A 768 37.89 13.79 -17.24
CA GLN A 768 37.09 12.57 -17.22
C GLN A 768 38.00 11.37 -17.43
N THR A 769 37.75 10.28 -16.71
CA THR A 769 38.36 9.00 -17.05
C THR A 769 37.61 8.39 -18.22
N VAL A 770 38.33 7.92 -19.23
CA VAL A 770 37.80 7.18 -20.37
C VAL A 770 38.53 5.84 -20.48
N ALA A 771 37.85 4.82 -21.03
CA ALA A 771 38.47 3.53 -21.33
C ALA A 771 38.34 3.23 -22.83
N LEU A 772 39.42 3.46 -23.56
CA LEU A 772 39.53 3.23 -25.00
C LEU A 772 40.31 1.92 -25.27
N GLN A 773 40.06 1.23 -26.39
CA GLN A 773 40.98 0.17 -26.83
C GLN A 773 42.31 0.79 -27.30
N PRO A 774 43.39 0.00 -27.36
CA PRO A 774 44.56 0.36 -28.15
C PRO A 774 44.19 0.64 -29.61
N GLY A 775 44.72 1.73 -30.17
CA GLY A 775 44.46 2.10 -31.56
C GLY A 775 44.50 3.60 -31.82
N ARG A 776 44.18 3.99 -33.06
CA ARG A 776 44.08 5.39 -33.48
C ARG A 776 42.67 5.91 -33.28
N TYR A 777 42.53 7.06 -32.64
CA TYR A 777 41.25 7.70 -32.40
C TYR A 777 41.20 9.09 -33.01
N ARG A 778 40.08 9.42 -33.65
CA ARG A 778 39.69 10.79 -33.95
C ARG A 778 39.08 11.39 -32.69
N ILE A 779 39.77 12.37 -32.12
CA ILE A 779 39.34 13.09 -30.91
C ILE A 779 39.03 14.53 -31.29
N GLY A 780 37.91 15.07 -30.81
CA GLY A 780 37.52 16.43 -31.16
C GLY A 780 36.47 17.02 -30.23
N LEU A 781 36.11 18.28 -30.49
CA LEU A 781 35.04 18.98 -29.79
C LEU A 781 34.42 20.06 -30.68
N THR A 782 33.20 20.46 -30.32
CA THR A 782 32.53 21.63 -30.87
C THR A 782 32.64 22.79 -29.88
N VAL A 783 33.04 23.97 -30.36
CA VAL A 783 33.14 25.20 -29.57
C VAL A 783 32.30 26.31 -30.21
N LEU A 784 31.49 26.97 -29.41
CA LEU A 784 30.80 28.22 -29.78
C LEU A 784 31.35 29.35 -28.91
N ALA A 785 32.01 30.32 -29.54
CA ALA A 785 32.63 31.45 -28.86
C ALA A 785 32.39 32.75 -29.66
N ARG A 786 32.31 33.88 -28.95
CA ARG A 786 32.28 35.20 -29.60
C ARG A 786 33.63 35.56 -30.23
N ASN A 787 34.72 35.17 -29.56
CA ASN A 787 36.09 35.36 -30.06
C ASN A 787 36.62 34.02 -30.57
N THR A 788 36.75 33.91 -31.90
CA THR A 788 37.23 32.70 -32.58
C THR A 788 38.71 32.41 -32.29
N ALA A 789 39.50 33.44 -31.95
CA ALA A 789 40.91 33.27 -31.60
C ALA A 789 41.09 32.54 -30.26
N VAL A 790 40.19 32.79 -29.30
CA VAL A 790 40.12 32.05 -28.03
C VAL A 790 39.67 30.61 -28.28
N ALA A 791 38.64 30.41 -29.12
CA ALA A 791 38.13 29.07 -29.44
C ALA A 791 39.20 28.14 -30.01
N ASN A 792 40.06 28.65 -30.90
CA ASN A 792 41.15 27.88 -31.51
C ASN A 792 42.24 27.42 -30.52
N ARG A 793 42.24 27.98 -29.30
CA ARG A 793 43.19 27.62 -28.23
C ARG A 793 42.57 26.76 -27.13
N ILE A 794 41.26 26.47 -27.20
CA ILE A 794 40.65 25.43 -26.38
C ILE A 794 41.24 24.09 -26.80
N GLY A 795 41.61 23.24 -25.84
CA GLY A 795 42.35 22.02 -26.11
C GLY A 795 41.74 20.80 -25.47
N LEU A 796 42.14 19.63 -25.95
CA LEU A 796 41.97 18.36 -25.27
C LEU A 796 43.34 17.76 -24.99
N THR A 797 43.52 17.19 -23.81
CA THR A 797 44.68 16.36 -23.51
C THR A 797 44.24 14.96 -23.14
N LEU A 798 45.07 13.98 -23.49
CA LEU A 798 44.87 12.58 -23.16
C LEU A 798 46.12 12.09 -22.42
N ALA A 799 45.94 11.69 -21.16
CA ALA A 799 47.01 11.12 -20.34
C ALA A 799 46.75 9.63 -20.12
N CYS A 800 47.79 8.81 -20.18
CA CYS A 800 47.65 7.39 -19.86
C CYS A 800 47.55 7.16 -18.35
N LEU A 801 46.64 6.29 -17.94
CA LEU A 801 46.53 5.78 -16.58
C LEU A 801 47.01 4.32 -16.59
N SER A 802 48.05 4.01 -15.82
CA SER A 802 48.59 2.64 -15.71
C SER A 802 47.72 1.78 -14.79
N ASP A 803 47.61 0.49 -15.10
CA ASP A 803 47.07 -0.51 -14.17
C ASP A 803 48.00 -0.62 -12.94
N ALA A 804 47.46 -0.54 -11.73
CA ALA A 804 48.20 -0.91 -10.52
C ALA A 804 48.01 -2.40 -10.25
N VAL A 805 49.10 -3.17 -10.21
CA VAL A 805 49.11 -4.54 -9.65
C VAL A 805 50.12 -4.55 -8.49
N PRO A 806 49.69 -4.93 -7.28
CA PRO A 806 50.00 -6.29 -6.82
C PRO A 806 48.77 -7.10 -6.39
N GLU A 807 48.85 -8.40 -6.64
CA GLU A 807 48.01 -9.44 -6.07
C GLU A 807 47.81 -9.28 -4.56
N ARG A 808 46.56 -9.52 -4.12
CA ARG A 808 46.14 -9.71 -2.72
C ARG A 808 46.42 -8.53 -1.78
N ALA A 809 45.71 -7.41 -1.96
CA ALA A 809 45.52 -6.45 -0.86
C ALA A 809 44.21 -5.66 -1.00
N ASN A 810 43.30 -5.89 -0.04
CA ASN A 810 42.24 -5.03 0.49
C ASN A 810 41.63 -3.91 -0.39
N LEU A 811 40.32 -4.09 -0.67
CA LEU A 811 39.37 -3.14 -1.31
C LEU A 811 39.15 -1.78 -0.58
N GLN A 812 40.04 -1.27 0.27
CA GLN A 812 39.73 -0.14 1.18
C GLN A 812 40.60 1.12 1.09
N ALA A 813 41.60 1.22 0.21
CA ALA A 813 42.43 2.44 0.12
C ALA A 813 42.23 3.17 -1.22
N GLY A 814 41.50 4.28 -1.18
CA GLY A 814 41.21 5.16 -2.33
C GLY A 814 42.29 6.19 -2.59
N THR A 815 43.42 5.79 -3.18
CA THR A 815 44.37 6.74 -3.80
C THR A 815 44.30 6.62 -5.32
N ALA A 816 44.07 7.75 -6.00
CA ALA A 816 43.98 7.81 -7.45
C ALA A 816 45.28 7.32 -8.11
N PRO A 817 45.21 6.49 -9.17
CA PRO A 817 46.39 5.97 -9.84
C PRO A 817 47.23 7.09 -10.49
N ALA A 818 48.55 6.90 -10.47
CA ALA A 818 49.51 7.81 -11.09
C ALA A 818 49.29 7.87 -12.62
N ALA A 819 49.27 9.07 -13.18
CA ALA A 819 49.09 9.30 -14.61
C ALA A 819 50.44 9.60 -15.29
N SER A 820 50.64 9.08 -16.50
CA SER A 820 51.73 9.52 -17.37
C SER A 820 51.55 10.99 -17.78
N PRO A 821 52.61 11.66 -18.30
CA PRO A 821 52.48 13.02 -18.82
C PRO A 821 51.34 13.12 -19.85
N ALA A 822 50.50 14.14 -19.72
CA ALA A 822 49.37 14.34 -20.61
C ALA A 822 49.86 14.71 -22.02
N THR A 823 49.39 14.01 -23.05
CA THR A 823 49.67 14.32 -24.44
C THR A 823 48.61 15.28 -24.97
N VAL A 824 49.04 16.40 -25.58
CA VAL A 824 48.11 17.37 -26.20
C VAL A 824 47.58 16.78 -27.51
N VAL A 825 46.26 16.78 -27.68
CA VAL A 825 45.62 16.41 -28.94
C VAL A 825 45.70 17.62 -29.88
N GLY A 826 46.49 17.53 -30.94
CA GLY A 826 46.57 18.58 -31.96
C GLY A 826 45.26 18.68 -32.75
N LEU A 827 44.45 19.70 -32.48
CA LEU A 827 43.15 19.92 -33.12
C LEU A 827 43.28 20.83 -34.34
N ALA A 828 42.83 20.33 -35.50
CA ALA A 828 42.59 21.13 -36.69
C ALA A 828 41.16 21.70 -36.64
N TRP A 829 41.05 23.03 -36.72
CA TRP A 829 39.80 23.75 -36.56
C TRP A 829 39.13 24.04 -37.90
N GLN A 830 37.84 23.74 -38.00
CA GLN A 830 36.98 24.10 -39.11
C GLN A 830 35.83 24.98 -38.63
N GLN A 831 35.67 26.14 -39.26
CA GLN A 831 34.57 27.06 -38.94
C GLN A 831 33.29 26.63 -39.67
N ARG A 832 32.18 26.58 -38.94
CA ARG A 832 30.83 26.33 -39.46
C ARG A 832 29.97 27.61 -39.35
N SER A 833 28.80 27.60 -39.99
CA SER A 833 27.84 28.70 -39.92
C SER A 833 27.38 28.97 -38.48
N GLY A 834 27.23 30.24 -38.11
CA GLY A 834 26.70 30.64 -36.80
C GLY A 834 27.72 30.75 -35.67
N GLY A 835 29.02 30.89 -35.98
CA GLY A 835 30.07 31.09 -34.97
C GLY A 835 30.55 29.81 -34.28
N VAL A 836 30.15 28.65 -34.80
CA VAL A 836 30.56 27.33 -34.32
C VAL A 836 31.89 26.93 -34.95
N LEU A 837 32.82 26.43 -34.15
CA LEU A 837 34.08 25.86 -34.59
C LEU A 837 34.11 24.39 -34.18
N VAL A 838 34.53 23.52 -35.10
CA VAL A 838 34.72 22.10 -34.83
C VAL A 838 36.20 21.79 -34.92
N GLY A 839 36.78 21.42 -33.79
CA GLY A 839 38.18 21.02 -33.68
C GLY A 839 38.28 19.49 -33.75
N THR A 840 39.07 18.96 -34.66
CA THR A 840 39.33 17.51 -34.75
C THR A 840 40.81 17.20 -34.87
N GLY A 841 41.26 16.20 -34.14
CA GLY A 841 42.63 15.73 -34.11
C GLY A 841 42.69 14.21 -34.06
N ILE A 842 43.92 13.69 -34.07
CA ILE A 842 44.18 12.26 -33.95
C ILE A 842 45.02 12.03 -32.70
N ALA A 843 44.62 11.05 -31.89
CA ALA A 843 45.39 10.56 -30.76
C ALA A 843 45.67 9.06 -30.93
N GLN A 844 46.85 8.63 -30.49
CA GLN A 844 47.23 7.22 -30.41
C GLN A 844 47.01 6.74 -28.97
N VAL A 845 46.32 5.62 -28.81
CA VAL A 845 46.23 4.91 -27.53
C VAL A 845 47.14 3.69 -27.61
N ASP A 846 48.12 3.64 -26.72
CA ASP A 846 49.12 2.57 -26.68
C ASP A 846 48.55 1.26 -26.12
N ALA A 847 49.15 0.13 -26.51
CA ALA A 847 48.73 -1.20 -26.06
C ALA A 847 48.80 -1.40 -24.54
N HIS A 848 49.73 -0.71 -23.86
CA HIS A 848 49.92 -0.79 -22.41
C HIS A 848 49.03 0.19 -21.64
N CYS A 849 48.21 0.98 -22.33
CA CYS A 849 47.39 2.01 -21.72
C CYS A 849 45.97 1.51 -21.47
N ALA A 850 45.75 0.92 -20.29
CA ALA A 850 44.47 0.32 -19.94
C ALA A 850 43.34 1.36 -19.77
N GLY A 851 43.65 2.56 -19.29
CA GLY A 851 42.70 3.68 -19.17
C GLY A 851 43.35 5.01 -19.49
N GLN A 852 42.54 6.03 -19.73
CA GLN A 852 43.03 7.36 -20.08
C GLN A 852 42.28 8.44 -19.29
N ARG A 853 42.97 9.53 -18.98
CA ARG A 853 42.36 10.76 -18.48
C ARG A 853 42.25 11.75 -19.62
N LEU A 854 41.03 12.02 -20.04
CA LEU A 854 40.69 13.07 -21.00
C LEU A 854 40.51 14.38 -20.22
N ALA A 855 41.16 15.46 -20.64
CA ALA A 855 40.98 16.77 -20.02
C ALA A 855 40.62 17.82 -21.06
N LEU A 856 39.61 18.64 -20.74
CA LEU A 856 39.30 19.86 -21.48
C LEU A 856 40.17 20.98 -20.91
N THR A 857 41.00 21.59 -21.74
CA THR A 857 41.94 22.63 -21.33
C THR A 857 41.60 23.99 -21.89
N VAL A 858 41.80 25.03 -21.09
CA VAL A 858 41.65 26.43 -21.47
C VAL A 858 43.01 27.13 -21.52
N PRO A 859 43.17 28.17 -22.37
CA PRO A 859 44.41 28.93 -22.49
C PRO A 859 44.48 30.13 -21.52
N VAL A 860 45.70 30.63 -21.32
CA VAL A 860 45.93 32.02 -20.87
C VAL A 860 45.53 32.96 -22.01
N TRP A 861 44.89 34.08 -21.65
CA TRP A 861 44.42 35.09 -22.60
C TRP A 861 44.59 36.51 -22.07
N ASP A 862 45.51 37.26 -22.66
CA ASP A 862 45.91 38.57 -22.14
C ASP A 862 44.93 39.71 -22.52
N GLU A 863 43.98 39.47 -23.42
CA GLU A 863 43.00 40.48 -23.87
C GLU A 863 41.75 40.57 -22.97
N GLY A 864 41.76 39.91 -21.81
CA GLY A 864 40.71 39.98 -20.79
C GLY A 864 39.83 38.71 -20.70
N PRO A 865 38.76 38.76 -19.87
CA PRO A 865 37.93 37.60 -19.58
C PRO A 865 37.16 37.11 -20.81
N TYR A 866 36.98 35.80 -20.92
CA TYR A 866 36.24 35.19 -22.02
C TYR A 866 35.24 34.14 -21.54
N SER A 867 34.28 33.84 -22.40
CA SER A 867 33.35 32.71 -22.22
C SER A 867 33.17 31.94 -23.52
N VAL A 868 33.14 30.62 -23.40
CA VAL A 868 32.95 29.69 -24.52
C VAL A 868 31.94 28.63 -24.14
N TRP A 869 31.24 28.13 -25.14
CA TRP A 869 30.39 26.95 -25.03
C TRP A 869 31.08 25.78 -25.68
N VAL A 870 31.13 24.63 -25.01
CA VAL A 870 31.75 23.39 -25.48
C VAL A 870 30.71 22.29 -25.53
N ASP A 871 30.68 21.53 -26.62
CA ASP A 871 29.73 20.43 -26.85
C ASP A 871 30.37 19.34 -27.73
N ASP A 872 29.67 18.21 -27.91
CA ASP A 872 30.01 17.12 -28.84
C ASP A 872 31.47 16.65 -28.77
N ILE A 873 31.92 16.12 -27.62
CA ILE A 873 33.25 15.53 -27.53
C ILE A 873 33.31 14.28 -28.42
N ILE A 874 34.04 14.36 -29.53
CA ILE A 874 34.19 13.25 -30.47
C ILE A 874 35.24 12.30 -29.95
N LEU A 875 34.88 11.03 -29.77
CA LEU A 875 35.80 9.93 -29.46
C LEU A 875 35.52 8.75 -30.40
N ALA A 876 36.06 8.80 -31.61
CA ALA A 876 35.76 7.79 -32.64
C ALA A 876 37.02 6.99 -33.01
N ALA A 877 36.96 5.67 -32.90
CA ALA A 877 38.05 4.81 -33.38
C ALA A 877 38.18 4.95 -34.91
N MET A 878 39.41 5.08 -35.39
CA MET A 878 39.71 5.04 -36.82
C MET A 878 39.90 3.58 -37.24
N LYS A 879 39.26 3.19 -38.34
CA LYS A 879 39.43 1.87 -38.94
C LYS A 879 40.75 1.77 -39.69
#